data_AF-A0A538MSE4-F1
#
_entry.id   AF-A0A538MSE4-F1
#
_cell.length_a   1.000
_cell.length_b   1.000
_cell.length_c   1.000
_cell.angle_alpha   90.00
_cell.angle_beta   90.00
_cell.angle_gamma   90.00
#
_symmetry.space_group_name_H-M   'P 1'
#
loop_
_entity.id
_entity.type
_entity.pdbx_description
1 polymer ?
#
loop_
_entity_poly.entity_id
_entity_poly.type
_entity_poly.pdbx_seq_one_letter_code
_entity_poly.pdbx_strand_id
1 'polypeptide(L)'
;MYVKHLTSLQFLTYVAFFAVVLAAMFKFVPGKAPPTRDEPYPEDELGVHDRKTAQYFVAGGFYLVLGSLHMVVKNLPWVAEYLAQTGYAGHLVRDLSNTHVMIVGGGTLLATGLCWLVLPRIVGRPLASEGLAQCAFWFTVLGLFVFYVSLIGNGIAIGRLVEHGRDYQLAKEHMGKWYKVPTGIGAGVMGLGYWCFATNVALTIFQSRLVKVPKPQWHLWKFFATGAAALTVGTVQGVIQVQPANANWLYKAGHAGEWIDPISHAHINLVTGLTMLVAGALFALVGSAGGVEPSRRLANRCFYALLVGSLAFYAVTLYLGFHEGRLVVHRGLTPEQAEEATALHPFLIMGAGIAMFAAFWLLLAVIARSVWRSGGVLRPFALAGCGALALGTLQGPVQAFPAVNELLDRGGEAGDVIVNLHAQLNMLGGLMVLLIGLVFAALGDAGAELPLRRARFVVAATGVGVGAYYVFGVAFSAVEAHRVAAGVSYAAAVRALQPWQAVAAVPAASAVLAGFWAYARVALAMTARQRDEGRRAIAALPGAYSGKIPKRVRRRSPAALAGYELPLGVMGFPGVGWLFAGFPFTASILLMVGPAVSWAIIPVAFSPYGQGPLRAEGWKVELVWLPLSALLSSAALYRAHARRRRLLDGPPPGGHRRRARTPRTRAEIRARYRTRIGVAVGLIGLVLVSLPFVPAVAGVGGSSVQYSYQRFTKEITGQFLETPRGHVALFAWSDPQATYPHDALRVRAADVRGFVIRASAVDSPAAYQLYDLDRGGSVPLALRRRGATQLALAPRRTLRPGRYELLAAKEGMFGGRDYDYLQVVKPGSPVTAISTGSDRTSRPVADALLPLGAAIVALLFAGLLGSSFVRRPAGQKALWAAGFACFAVAAACEAAAQRAGWSEGLFKAYYVAGGVLTVALLGAGSAWLLLKQRARDLLLGALVVATAAAVVSVALAPVGQGALTAASGMRPPPNSALHGNAFLWAIALNSFGTLFLIGGSLLAILRRQRVRTNVWIGTGALVVALATGMSRAGSYSFVYAGELIGISMMFFGFRFAAAPPPKPAPAGSAAPYLIPAGSATQSRVT
;
A
#
# COMPACT_ATOMS: atom_id res chain seq x y z
N MET A 1 -4.14 -22.69 8.84
CA MET A 1 -2.85 -23.37 8.57
C MET A 1 -1.72 -22.45 8.05
N TYR A 2 -1.95 -21.18 7.66
CA TYR A 2 -0.88 -20.29 7.12
C TYR A 2 -0.21 -19.34 8.13
N VAL A 3 -0.47 -19.51 9.42
CA VAL A 3 0.09 -18.64 10.48
C VAL A 3 1.59 -18.90 10.71
N LYS A 4 2.10 -20.09 10.34
CA LYS A 4 3.53 -20.45 10.51
C LYS A 4 4.50 -19.69 9.59
N HIS A 5 4.02 -19.03 8.53
CA HIS A 5 4.88 -18.35 7.54
C HIS A 5 4.71 -16.83 7.48
N LEU A 6 3.77 -16.28 8.26
CA LEU A 6 3.71 -14.84 8.49
C LEU A 6 4.54 -14.56 9.73
N THR A 7 5.53 -13.67 9.60
CA THR A 7 6.15 -13.10 10.80
C THR A 7 5.03 -12.47 11.64
N SER A 8 5.08 -12.62 12.97
CA SER A 8 4.05 -12.09 13.87
C SER A 8 3.75 -10.61 13.59
N LEU A 9 4.75 -9.86 13.12
CA LEU A 9 4.63 -8.47 12.69
C LEU A 9 3.78 -8.27 11.43
N GLN A 10 3.95 -9.09 10.38
CA GLN A 10 3.13 -9.04 9.15
C GLN A 10 1.68 -9.40 9.43
N PHE A 11 1.45 -10.43 10.24
CA PHE A 11 0.11 -10.80 10.69
C PHE A 11 -0.54 -9.66 11.49
N LEU A 12 0.17 -9.07 12.46
CA LEU A 12 -0.32 -7.93 13.24
C LEU A 12 -0.58 -6.69 12.37
N THR A 13 0.23 -6.41 11.35
CA THR A 13 0.00 -5.25 10.46
C THR A 13 -1.20 -5.46 9.55
N TYR A 14 -1.39 -6.66 8.98
CA TYR A 14 -2.60 -6.95 8.21
C TYR A 14 -3.85 -6.93 9.09
N VAL A 15 -3.82 -7.58 10.25
CA VAL A 15 -4.95 -7.58 11.20
C VAL A 15 -5.24 -6.16 11.69
N ALA A 16 -4.24 -5.38 12.04
CA ALA A 16 -4.43 -3.99 12.44
C ALA A 16 -4.97 -3.12 11.29
N PHE A 17 -4.47 -3.29 10.07
CA PHE A 17 -4.99 -2.58 8.90
C PHE A 17 -6.46 -2.92 8.65
N PHE A 18 -6.81 -4.20 8.59
CA PHE A 18 -8.19 -4.62 8.38
C PHE A 18 -9.09 -4.24 9.57
N ALA A 19 -8.62 -4.33 10.81
CA ALA A 19 -9.37 -3.88 11.98
C ALA A 19 -9.63 -2.37 11.96
N VAL A 20 -8.65 -1.57 11.54
CA VAL A 20 -8.80 -0.12 11.37
C VAL A 20 -9.77 0.20 10.24
N VAL A 21 -9.68 -0.49 9.11
CA VAL A 21 -10.60 -0.33 7.98
C VAL A 21 -12.02 -0.71 8.37
N LEU A 22 -12.21 -1.86 9.04
CA LEU A 22 -13.51 -2.31 9.53
C LEU A 22 -14.07 -1.36 10.59
N ALA A 23 -13.26 -0.93 11.57
CA ALA A 23 -13.67 0.05 12.57
C ALA A 23 -14.06 1.40 11.94
N ALA A 24 -13.33 1.84 10.92
CA ALA A 24 -13.67 3.02 10.14
C ALA A 24 -14.98 2.84 9.35
N MET A 25 -15.25 1.64 8.82
CA MET A 25 -16.50 1.31 8.15
C MET A 25 -17.69 1.29 9.11
N PHE A 26 -17.53 0.75 10.33
CA PHE A 26 -18.57 0.79 11.37
C PHE A 26 -18.99 2.21 11.74
N LYS A 27 -18.11 3.20 11.61
CA LYS A 27 -18.47 4.62 11.80
C LYS A 27 -19.53 5.11 10.81
N PHE A 28 -19.59 4.52 9.62
CA PHE A 28 -20.58 4.87 8.60
C PHE A 28 -21.88 4.07 8.73
N VAL A 29 -21.94 3.08 9.63
CA VAL A 29 -23.19 2.39 9.96
C VAL A 29 -23.99 3.28 10.93
N PRO A 30 -25.26 3.61 10.65
CA PRO A 30 -26.07 4.45 11.53
C PRO A 30 -26.19 3.84 12.93
N GLY A 31 -25.66 4.53 13.94
CA GLY A 31 -25.64 4.04 15.34
C GLY A 31 -26.91 4.32 16.15
N LYS A 32 -27.84 5.14 15.64
CA LYS A 32 -29.14 5.43 16.28
C LYS A 32 -30.28 4.97 15.37
N ALA A 33 -31.30 4.34 15.96
CA ALA A 33 -32.51 3.99 15.23
C ALA A 33 -33.20 5.29 14.76
N PRO A 34 -33.54 5.42 13.45
CA PRO A 34 -34.30 6.56 12.98
C PRO A 34 -35.72 6.54 13.58
N PRO A 35 -36.35 7.70 13.77
CA PRO A 35 -37.71 7.78 14.30
C PRO A 35 -38.72 7.14 13.34
N THR A 36 -39.83 6.65 13.89
CA THR A 36 -41.02 6.28 13.09
C THR A 36 -41.57 7.55 12.43
N ARG A 37 -42.01 7.42 11.17
CA ARG A 37 -42.52 8.53 10.39
C ARG A 37 -43.82 8.12 9.68
N ASP A 38 -44.86 8.92 9.88
CA ASP A 38 -46.18 8.70 9.26
C ASP A 38 -46.41 9.60 8.04
N GLU A 39 -45.53 10.58 7.82
CA GLU A 39 -45.53 11.47 6.65
C GLU A 39 -44.47 11.06 5.61
N PRO A 40 -44.72 11.31 4.31
CA PRO A 40 -43.74 11.01 3.27
C PRO A 40 -42.47 11.86 3.42
N TYR A 41 -41.35 11.32 2.93
CA TYR A 41 -40.14 12.10 2.77
C TYR A 41 -40.29 13.04 1.55
N PRO A 42 -39.80 14.28 1.64
CA PRO A 42 -39.66 15.14 0.47
C PRO A 42 -38.81 14.49 -0.64
N GLU A 43 -39.12 14.77 -1.91
CA GLU A 43 -38.40 14.20 -3.06
C GLU A 43 -36.91 14.58 -3.08
N ASP A 44 -36.56 15.78 -2.61
CA ASP A 44 -35.16 16.21 -2.49
C ASP A 44 -34.40 15.42 -1.42
N GLU A 45 -35.08 15.01 -0.34
CA GLU A 45 -34.52 14.12 0.68
C GLU A 45 -34.35 12.68 0.15
N LEU A 46 -35.34 12.16 -0.59
CA LEU A 46 -35.26 10.84 -1.23
C LEU A 46 -34.09 10.77 -2.23
N GLY A 47 -33.90 11.85 -3.00
CA GLY A 47 -32.90 11.97 -4.06
C GLY A 47 -31.54 12.55 -3.62
N VAL A 48 -31.22 12.62 -2.32
CA VAL A 48 -29.95 13.22 -1.83
C VAL A 48 -28.70 12.64 -2.51
N HIS A 49 -28.74 11.33 -2.83
CA HIS A 49 -27.63 10.63 -3.49
C HIS A 49 -27.68 10.74 -5.02
N ASP A 50 -28.81 11.11 -5.62
CA ASP A 50 -29.01 11.11 -7.08
C ASP A 50 -27.94 11.92 -7.79
N ARG A 51 -27.58 13.08 -7.26
CA ARG A 51 -26.50 13.95 -7.78
C ARG A 51 -25.12 13.28 -7.84
N LYS A 52 -24.89 12.21 -7.09
CA LYS A 52 -23.63 11.46 -7.09
C LYS A 52 -23.67 10.22 -7.96
N THR A 53 -24.84 9.81 -8.47
CA THR A 53 -24.97 8.63 -9.34
C THR A 53 -24.21 8.78 -10.67
N ALA A 54 -23.96 10.02 -11.11
CA ALA A 54 -23.08 10.34 -12.23
C ALA A 54 -21.73 9.61 -12.18
N GLN A 55 -21.14 9.47 -10.98
CA GLN A 55 -19.83 8.84 -10.83
C GLN A 55 -19.86 7.36 -11.24
N TYR A 56 -20.97 6.67 -11.00
CA TYR A 56 -21.17 5.27 -11.38
C TYR A 56 -21.30 5.13 -12.90
N PHE A 57 -22.11 5.97 -13.54
CA PHE A 57 -22.34 5.89 -14.99
C PHE A 57 -21.10 6.31 -15.79
N VAL A 58 -20.36 7.30 -15.32
CA VAL A 58 -19.12 7.74 -15.96
C VAL A 58 -17.98 6.74 -15.74
N ALA A 59 -17.81 6.22 -14.52
CA ALA A 59 -16.82 5.17 -14.27
C ALA A 59 -17.16 3.88 -15.04
N GLY A 60 -18.45 3.53 -15.11
CA GLY A 60 -18.93 2.41 -15.93
C GLY A 60 -18.59 2.59 -17.40
N GLY A 61 -18.85 3.77 -17.97
CA GLY A 61 -18.45 4.10 -19.33
C GLY A 61 -16.94 4.00 -19.56
N PHE A 62 -16.13 4.47 -18.60
CA PHE A 62 -14.67 4.36 -18.66
C PHE A 62 -14.21 2.90 -18.71
N TYR A 63 -14.72 2.04 -17.82
CA TYR A 63 -14.33 0.63 -17.79
C TYR A 63 -14.82 -0.17 -18.99
N LEU A 64 -15.99 0.16 -19.54
CA LEU A 64 -16.48 -0.43 -20.78
C LEU A 64 -15.60 -0.06 -21.98
N VAL A 65 -15.14 1.18 -22.05
CA VAL A 65 -14.15 1.62 -23.06
C VAL A 65 -12.82 0.91 -22.86
N LEU A 66 -12.32 0.84 -21.61
CA LEU A 66 -11.07 0.16 -21.30
C LEU A 66 -11.12 -1.33 -21.66
N GLY A 67 -12.21 -2.00 -21.31
CA GLY A 67 -12.43 -3.41 -21.63
C GLY A 67 -12.60 -3.68 -23.12
N SER A 68 -13.35 -2.85 -23.85
CA SER A 68 -13.48 -3.01 -25.30
C SER A 68 -12.20 -2.66 -26.07
N LEU A 69 -11.40 -1.70 -25.58
CA LEU A 69 -10.05 -1.47 -26.10
C LEU A 69 -9.15 -2.67 -25.85
N HIS A 70 -9.21 -3.25 -24.66
CA HIS A 70 -8.50 -4.49 -24.35
C HIS A 70 -8.97 -5.64 -25.25
N MET A 71 -10.27 -5.73 -25.53
CA MET A 71 -10.84 -6.69 -26.47
C MET A 71 -10.26 -6.50 -27.88
N VAL A 72 -10.08 -5.28 -28.37
CA VAL A 72 -9.40 -5.03 -29.65
C VAL A 72 -7.95 -5.52 -29.60
N VAL A 73 -7.20 -5.10 -28.57
CA VAL A 73 -5.76 -5.40 -28.45
C VAL A 73 -5.50 -6.90 -28.35
N LYS A 74 -6.30 -7.64 -27.56
CA LYS A 74 -6.09 -9.09 -27.36
C LYS A 74 -6.35 -9.92 -28.62
N ASN A 75 -7.11 -9.40 -29.59
CA ASN A 75 -7.41 -10.07 -30.86
C ASN A 75 -6.46 -9.63 -32.00
N LEU A 76 -5.50 -8.74 -31.73
CA LEU A 76 -4.48 -8.42 -32.72
C LEU A 76 -3.62 -9.66 -33.00
N PRO A 77 -3.27 -9.94 -34.27
CA PRO A 77 -1.94 -10.41 -34.59
C PRO A 77 -1.20 -11.42 -33.72
N TRP A 78 0.02 -10.93 -33.52
CA TRP A 78 1.00 -11.23 -32.52
C TRP A 78 0.48 -11.33 -31.08
N VAL A 79 -0.56 -10.59 -30.68
CA VAL A 79 -1.06 -10.64 -29.29
C VAL A 79 -1.84 -11.91 -29.06
N ALA A 80 -2.78 -12.25 -29.96
CA ALA A 80 -3.57 -13.46 -29.85
C ALA A 80 -2.68 -14.72 -29.89
N GLU A 81 -1.68 -14.74 -30.79
CA GLU A 81 -0.69 -15.81 -30.86
C GLU A 81 0.15 -15.93 -29.58
N TYR A 82 0.63 -14.80 -29.04
CA TYR A 82 1.38 -14.79 -27.78
C TYR A 82 0.55 -15.32 -26.61
N LEU A 83 -0.70 -14.87 -26.51
CA LEU A 83 -1.60 -15.30 -25.45
C LEU A 83 -1.95 -16.79 -25.58
N ALA A 84 -2.11 -17.32 -26.81
CA ALA A 84 -2.34 -18.75 -27.02
C ALA A 84 -1.10 -19.60 -26.69
N GLN A 85 0.11 -19.10 -26.94
CA GLN A 85 1.36 -19.81 -26.62
C GLN A 85 1.65 -19.91 -25.12
N THR A 86 1.14 -18.96 -24.34
CA THR A 86 1.43 -18.88 -22.89
C THR A 86 0.40 -19.63 -22.03
N GLY A 87 -0.53 -20.37 -22.66
CA GLY A 87 -1.55 -21.19 -22.02
C GLY A 87 -2.37 -20.41 -20.98
N TYR A 88 -2.49 -20.95 -19.77
CA TYR A 88 -3.28 -20.32 -18.70
C TYR A 88 -2.78 -18.91 -18.30
N ALA A 89 -1.49 -18.59 -18.47
CA ALA A 89 -0.99 -17.23 -18.23
C ALA A 89 -1.59 -16.24 -19.23
N GLY A 90 -1.76 -16.67 -20.48
CA GLY A 90 -2.48 -15.94 -21.51
C GLY A 90 -3.97 -15.77 -21.18
N HIS A 91 -4.61 -16.80 -20.62
CA HIS A 91 -6.01 -16.75 -20.17
C HIS A 91 -6.26 -15.67 -19.09
N LEU A 92 -5.31 -15.44 -18.16
CA LEU A 92 -5.38 -14.35 -17.18
C LEU A 92 -5.55 -12.97 -17.84
N VAL A 93 -4.80 -12.74 -18.93
CA VAL A 93 -4.86 -11.50 -19.71
C VAL A 93 -6.10 -11.50 -20.60
N ARG A 94 -6.24 -12.50 -21.47
CA ARG A 94 -7.26 -12.57 -22.51
C ARG A 94 -8.69 -12.50 -21.96
N ASP A 95 -8.99 -13.31 -20.96
CA ASP A 95 -10.38 -13.59 -20.58
C ASP A 95 -10.70 -13.06 -19.19
N LEU A 96 -9.94 -13.48 -18.18
CA LEU A 96 -10.24 -13.11 -16.79
C LEU A 96 -10.20 -11.60 -16.57
N SER A 97 -9.11 -10.94 -16.97
CA SER A 97 -8.99 -9.49 -16.75
C SER A 97 -9.98 -8.68 -17.62
N ASN A 98 -10.21 -9.09 -18.87
CA ASN A 98 -11.15 -8.44 -19.77
C ASN A 98 -12.62 -8.57 -19.30
N THR A 99 -13.00 -9.77 -18.86
CA THR A 99 -14.35 -10.05 -18.37
C THR A 99 -14.62 -9.30 -17.07
N HIS A 100 -13.67 -9.27 -16.12
CA HIS A 100 -13.85 -8.52 -14.87
C HIS A 100 -13.98 -7.02 -15.11
N VAL A 101 -13.14 -6.43 -15.97
CA VAL A 101 -13.20 -4.98 -16.22
C VAL A 101 -14.51 -4.57 -16.89
N MET A 102 -15.08 -5.38 -17.79
CA MET A 102 -16.37 -5.05 -18.42
C MET A 102 -17.57 -5.40 -17.54
N ILE A 103 -17.61 -6.58 -16.92
CA ILE A 103 -18.77 -7.02 -16.12
C ILE A 103 -18.85 -6.28 -14.80
N VAL A 104 -17.76 -6.21 -14.02
CA VAL A 104 -17.77 -5.51 -12.74
C VAL A 104 -17.69 -4.01 -12.98
N GLY A 105 -16.77 -3.57 -13.84
CA GLY A 105 -16.55 -2.15 -14.11
C GLY A 105 -17.71 -1.50 -14.84
N GLY A 106 -18.30 -2.17 -15.82
CA GLY A 106 -19.55 -1.73 -16.45
C GLY A 106 -20.76 -2.16 -15.64
N GLY A 107 -21.08 -3.46 -15.70
CA GLY A 107 -22.37 -4.02 -15.27
C GLY A 107 -22.70 -3.71 -13.81
N THR A 108 -21.81 -4.07 -12.87
CA THR A 108 -22.06 -3.84 -11.45
C THR A 108 -22.12 -2.35 -11.10
N LEU A 109 -21.25 -1.50 -11.66
CA LEU A 109 -21.31 -0.06 -11.40
C LEU A 109 -22.61 0.56 -11.93
N LEU A 110 -23.02 0.24 -13.16
CA LEU A 110 -24.26 0.74 -13.74
C LEU A 110 -25.49 0.27 -12.92
N ALA A 111 -25.55 -1.01 -12.57
CA ALA A 111 -26.63 -1.55 -11.76
C ALA A 111 -26.67 -0.96 -10.35
N THR A 112 -25.51 -0.70 -9.74
CA THR A 112 -25.43 -0.03 -8.43
C THR A 112 -25.92 1.41 -8.51
N GLY A 113 -25.52 2.16 -9.55
CA GLY A 113 -26.01 3.52 -9.78
C GLY A 113 -27.52 3.57 -9.96
N LEU A 114 -28.09 2.64 -10.75
CA LEU A 114 -29.54 2.50 -10.91
C LEU A 114 -30.24 2.11 -9.60
N CYS A 115 -29.65 1.20 -8.82
CA CYS A 115 -30.16 0.83 -7.51
C CYS A 115 -30.28 2.06 -6.58
N TRP A 116 -29.28 2.94 -6.58
CA TRP A 116 -29.33 4.17 -5.78
C TRP A 116 -30.37 5.18 -6.23
N LEU A 117 -30.72 5.24 -7.51
CA LEU A 117 -31.81 6.08 -8.00
C LEU A 117 -33.19 5.51 -7.63
N VAL A 118 -33.34 4.19 -7.75
CA VAL A 118 -34.66 3.54 -7.72
C VAL A 118 -35.05 3.10 -6.32
N LEU A 119 -34.12 2.53 -5.55
CA LEU A 119 -34.42 1.93 -4.24
C LEU A 119 -35.06 2.92 -3.26
N PRO A 120 -34.56 4.16 -3.08
CA PRO A 120 -35.17 5.13 -2.16
C PRO A 120 -36.65 5.41 -2.45
N ARG A 121 -37.01 5.47 -3.74
CA ARG A 121 -38.38 5.71 -4.22
C ARG A 121 -39.28 4.50 -4.00
N ILE A 122 -38.77 3.29 -4.22
CA ILE A 122 -39.49 2.04 -3.93
C ILE A 122 -39.82 1.91 -2.45
N VAL A 123 -38.84 2.20 -1.58
CA VAL A 123 -38.98 1.98 -0.14
C VAL A 123 -39.54 3.18 0.62
N GLY A 124 -39.71 4.32 -0.06
CA GLY A 124 -40.23 5.57 0.48
C GLY A 124 -39.31 6.23 1.51
N ARG A 125 -37.98 6.09 1.37
CA ARG A 125 -37.01 6.73 2.27
C ARG A 125 -35.62 6.93 1.65
N PRO A 126 -34.83 7.90 2.15
CA PRO A 126 -33.45 8.07 1.74
C PRO A 126 -32.57 6.86 2.10
N LEU A 127 -31.42 6.74 1.44
CA LEU A 127 -30.40 5.73 1.75
C LEU A 127 -29.99 5.82 3.23
N ALA A 128 -29.78 4.66 3.85
CA ALA A 128 -29.44 4.58 5.28
C ALA A 128 -28.10 5.26 5.61
N SER A 129 -27.11 5.18 4.73
CA SER A 129 -25.81 5.84 4.91
C SER A 129 -25.22 6.33 3.60
N GLU A 130 -24.99 7.64 3.52
CA GLU A 130 -24.25 8.27 2.43
C GLU A 130 -22.77 7.82 2.42
N GLY A 131 -22.18 7.59 3.60
CA GLY A 131 -20.80 7.14 3.73
C GLY A 131 -20.59 5.75 3.15
N LEU A 132 -21.49 4.81 3.45
CA LEU A 132 -21.45 3.46 2.86
C LEU A 132 -21.64 3.50 1.35
N ALA A 133 -22.52 4.35 0.82
CA ALA A 133 -22.68 4.53 -0.62
C ALA A 133 -21.40 5.06 -1.29
N GLN A 134 -20.66 5.96 -0.64
CA GLN A 134 -19.36 6.43 -1.16
C GLN A 134 -18.27 5.35 -1.07
N CYS A 135 -18.19 4.62 0.04
CA CYS A 135 -17.26 3.50 0.18
C CYS A 135 -17.54 2.42 -0.87
N ALA A 136 -18.81 2.09 -1.11
CA ALA A 136 -19.21 1.13 -2.14
C ALA A 136 -18.66 1.51 -3.51
N PHE A 137 -18.78 2.78 -3.93
CA PHE A 137 -18.21 3.25 -5.18
C PHE A 137 -16.68 3.15 -5.22
N TRP A 138 -16.00 3.82 -4.29
CA TRP A 138 -14.55 4.00 -4.35
C TRP A 138 -13.79 2.69 -4.17
N PHE A 139 -14.24 1.83 -3.27
CA PHE A 139 -13.62 0.53 -3.06
C PHE A 139 -13.84 -0.40 -4.25
N THR A 140 -15.02 -0.37 -4.88
CA THR A 140 -15.26 -1.15 -6.11
C THR A 140 -14.37 -0.67 -7.25
N VAL A 141 -14.33 0.63 -7.54
CA VAL A 141 -13.53 1.22 -8.63
C VAL A 141 -12.04 0.99 -8.41
N LEU A 142 -11.51 1.35 -7.24
CA LEU A 142 -10.09 1.21 -6.96
C LEU A 142 -9.66 -0.26 -6.88
N GLY A 143 -10.46 -1.09 -6.21
CA GLY A 143 -10.22 -2.53 -6.11
C GLY A 143 -10.20 -3.19 -7.48
N LEU A 144 -11.20 -2.89 -8.33
CA LEU A 144 -11.26 -3.40 -9.70
C LEU A 144 -10.05 -2.97 -10.53
N PHE A 145 -9.65 -1.69 -10.45
CA PHE A 145 -8.50 -1.22 -11.23
C PHE A 145 -7.20 -1.93 -10.83
N VAL A 146 -6.95 -2.06 -9.51
CA VAL A 146 -5.79 -2.79 -9.00
C VAL A 146 -5.86 -4.25 -9.41
N PHE A 147 -7.02 -4.89 -9.31
CA PHE A 147 -7.23 -6.27 -9.70
C PHE A 147 -6.95 -6.49 -11.20
N TYR A 148 -7.50 -5.64 -12.06
CA TYR A 148 -7.30 -5.65 -13.51
C TYR A 148 -5.82 -5.54 -13.90
N VAL A 149 -5.12 -4.53 -13.37
CA VAL A 149 -3.68 -4.32 -13.64
C VAL A 149 -2.86 -5.49 -13.11
N SER A 150 -3.23 -6.04 -11.95
CA SER A 150 -2.54 -7.20 -11.36
C SER A 150 -2.68 -8.45 -12.22
N LEU A 151 -3.88 -8.74 -12.76
CA LEU A 151 -4.09 -9.89 -13.63
C LEU A 151 -3.29 -9.78 -14.93
N ILE A 152 -3.26 -8.59 -15.56
CA ILE A 152 -2.46 -8.35 -16.76
C ILE A 152 -0.97 -8.49 -16.46
N GLY A 153 -0.49 -7.82 -15.41
CA GLY A 153 0.92 -7.85 -15.01
C GLY A 153 1.38 -9.27 -14.69
N ASN A 154 0.58 -10.03 -13.95
CA ASN A 154 0.85 -11.42 -13.63
C ASN A 154 0.83 -12.32 -14.87
N GLY A 155 -0.17 -12.17 -15.75
CA GLY A 155 -0.26 -12.95 -16.99
C GLY A 155 0.95 -12.74 -17.90
N ILE A 156 1.39 -11.50 -18.10
CA ILE A 156 2.59 -11.18 -18.89
C ILE A 156 3.86 -11.71 -18.21
N ALA A 157 4.00 -11.55 -16.90
CA ALA A 157 5.18 -11.98 -16.16
C ALA A 157 5.34 -13.51 -16.17
N ILE A 158 4.24 -14.24 -15.91
CA ILE A 158 4.23 -15.71 -15.97
C ILE A 158 4.39 -16.19 -17.42
N GLY A 159 3.72 -15.54 -18.38
CA GLY A 159 3.80 -15.88 -19.80
C GLY A 159 5.23 -15.85 -20.31
N ARG A 160 6.03 -14.83 -19.95
CA ARG A 160 7.46 -14.78 -20.28
C ARG A 160 8.25 -15.94 -19.70
N LEU A 161 7.93 -16.41 -18.48
CA LEU A 161 8.61 -17.57 -17.89
C LEU A 161 8.23 -18.86 -18.61
N VAL A 162 6.97 -19.00 -19.02
CA VAL A 162 6.46 -20.13 -19.78
C VAL A 162 7.11 -20.22 -21.17
N GLU A 163 7.29 -19.08 -21.85
CA GLU A 163 8.03 -19.03 -23.14
C GLU A 163 9.47 -19.55 -23.04
N HIS A 164 10.09 -19.45 -21.86
CA HIS A 164 11.43 -19.99 -21.60
C HIS A 164 11.40 -21.46 -21.13
N GLY A 165 10.31 -22.19 -21.41
CA GLY A 165 10.17 -23.61 -21.14
C GLY A 165 9.86 -23.98 -19.69
N ARG A 166 9.47 -23.01 -18.84
CA ARG A 166 9.02 -23.33 -17.48
C ARG A 166 7.55 -23.75 -17.48
N ASP A 167 7.24 -24.78 -16.70
CA ASP A 167 5.86 -25.12 -16.39
C ASP A 167 5.13 -23.95 -15.69
N TYR A 168 3.83 -23.80 -15.95
CA TYR A 168 3.01 -22.71 -15.42
C TYR A 168 2.99 -22.69 -13.88
N GLN A 169 2.91 -23.84 -13.22
CA GLN A 169 2.88 -23.90 -11.75
C GLN A 169 4.23 -23.49 -11.18
N LEU A 170 5.33 -23.99 -11.76
CA LEU A 170 6.68 -23.58 -11.38
C LEU A 170 6.91 -22.08 -11.59
N ALA A 171 6.40 -21.50 -12.69
CA ALA A 171 6.47 -20.06 -12.94
C ALA A 171 5.64 -19.23 -11.94
N LYS A 172 4.43 -19.71 -11.59
CA LYS A 172 3.56 -19.09 -10.59
C LYS A 172 4.16 -19.17 -9.17
N GLU A 173 4.76 -20.30 -8.82
CA GLU A 173 5.48 -20.48 -7.55
C GLU A 173 6.71 -19.58 -7.48
N HIS A 174 7.45 -19.46 -8.58
CA HIS A 174 8.59 -18.55 -8.71
C HIS A 174 8.17 -17.09 -8.44
N MET A 175 7.01 -16.66 -8.95
CA MET A 175 6.46 -15.34 -8.66
C MET A 175 6.11 -15.10 -7.18
N GLY A 176 5.84 -16.16 -6.42
CA GLY A 176 5.61 -16.09 -4.97
C GLY A 176 4.58 -15.04 -4.55
N LYS A 177 5.02 -14.05 -3.76
CA LYS A 177 4.15 -12.96 -3.24
C LYS A 177 3.76 -11.93 -4.30
N TRP A 178 4.53 -11.78 -5.37
CA TRP A 178 4.23 -10.82 -6.44
C TRP A 178 2.96 -11.18 -7.21
N TYR A 179 2.68 -12.46 -7.36
CA TYR A 179 1.41 -12.93 -7.91
C TYR A 179 0.25 -12.68 -6.91
N LYS A 180 0.43 -13.10 -5.65
CA LYS A 180 -0.68 -13.20 -4.67
C LYS A 180 -1.12 -11.86 -4.08
N VAL A 181 -0.17 -11.00 -3.71
CA VAL A 181 -0.47 -9.81 -2.88
C VAL A 181 -1.25 -8.75 -3.67
N PRO A 182 -0.83 -8.32 -4.88
CA PRO A 182 -1.55 -7.28 -5.64
C PRO A 182 -2.97 -7.71 -6.03
N THR A 183 -3.11 -8.94 -6.55
CA THR A 183 -4.41 -9.52 -6.90
C THR A 183 -5.31 -9.66 -5.67
N GLY A 184 -4.78 -10.14 -4.54
CA GLY A 184 -5.52 -10.25 -3.29
C GLY A 184 -5.96 -8.90 -2.72
N ILE A 185 -5.13 -7.86 -2.81
CA ILE A 185 -5.50 -6.50 -2.42
C ILE A 185 -6.62 -5.95 -3.31
N GLY A 186 -6.47 -6.07 -4.64
CA GLY A 186 -7.48 -5.62 -5.59
C GLY A 186 -8.84 -6.28 -5.34
N ALA A 187 -8.85 -7.61 -5.21
CA ALA A 187 -10.05 -8.39 -4.91
C ALA A 187 -10.65 -8.04 -3.53
N GLY A 188 -9.83 -7.93 -2.49
CA GLY A 188 -10.29 -7.63 -1.13
C GLY A 188 -10.90 -6.23 -1.02
N VAL A 189 -10.25 -5.21 -1.61
CA VAL A 189 -10.79 -3.84 -1.66
C VAL A 189 -12.09 -3.82 -2.45
N MET A 190 -12.17 -4.48 -3.61
CA MET A 190 -13.41 -4.59 -4.38
C MET A 190 -14.53 -5.26 -3.57
N GLY A 191 -14.23 -6.34 -2.85
CA GLY A 191 -15.17 -7.04 -1.97
C GLY A 191 -15.72 -6.15 -0.84
N LEU A 192 -14.88 -5.32 -0.21
CA LEU A 192 -15.34 -4.32 0.77
C LEU A 192 -16.34 -3.32 0.16
N GLY A 193 -16.16 -2.97 -1.11
CA GLY A 193 -17.13 -2.17 -1.87
C GLY A 193 -18.50 -2.83 -1.96
N TYR A 194 -18.55 -4.12 -2.29
CA TYR A 194 -19.80 -4.88 -2.37
C TYR A 194 -20.46 -5.04 -1.00
N TRP A 195 -19.68 -5.21 0.06
CA TRP A 195 -20.23 -5.30 1.42
C TRP A 195 -20.81 -3.98 1.89
N CYS A 196 -20.20 -2.85 1.53
CA CYS A 196 -20.77 -1.52 1.78
C CYS A 196 -22.10 -1.34 1.04
N PHE A 197 -22.14 -1.74 -0.24
CA PHE A 197 -23.36 -1.73 -1.05
C PHE A 197 -24.45 -2.55 -0.38
N ALA A 198 -24.19 -3.82 -0.09
CA ALA A 198 -25.18 -4.73 0.45
C ALA A 198 -25.67 -4.33 1.83
N THR A 199 -24.76 -3.89 2.70
CA THR A 199 -25.11 -3.37 4.03
C THR A 199 -26.04 -2.16 3.92
N ASN A 200 -25.73 -1.23 3.01
CA ASN A 200 -26.56 -0.04 2.84
C ASN A 200 -27.93 -0.38 2.25
N VAL A 201 -28.02 -1.29 1.28
CA VAL A 201 -29.30 -1.80 0.74
C VAL A 201 -30.12 -2.45 1.85
N ALA A 202 -29.53 -3.37 2.62
CA ALA A 202 -30.20 -4.09 3.70
C ALA A 202 -30.73 -3.13 4.78
N LEU A 203 -29.90 -2.19 5.25
CA LEU A 203 -30.32 -1.19 6.23
C LEU A 203 -31.38 -0.23 5.66
N THR A 204 -31.26 0.16 4.39
CA THR A 204 -32.23 1.04 3.73
C THR A 204 -33.60 0.37 3.71
N ILE A 205 -33.67 -0.88 3.25
CA ILE A 205 -34.91 -1.67 3.20
C ILE A 205 -35.44 -1.92 4.60
N PHE A 206 -34.59 -2.36 5.54
CA PHE A 206 -34.99 -2.72 6.88
C PHE A 206 -35.59 -1.55 7.65
N GLN A 207 -34.93 -0.40 7.71
CA GLN A 207 -35.50 0.74 8.45
C GLN A 207 -36.66 1.40 7.70
N SER A 208 -36.92 1.04 6.44
CA SER A 208 -38.12 1.52 5.74
C SER A 208 -39.42 1.01 6.39
N ARG A 209 -39.37 -0.06 7.21
CA ARG A 209 -40.50 -0.53 8.04
C ARG A 209 -41.01 0.52 9.04
N LEU A 210 -40.17 1.51 9.34
CA LEU A 210 -40.46 2.63 10.24
C LEU A 210 -41.17 3.79 9.52
N VAL A 211 -41.27 3.74 8.19
CA VAL A 211 -42.00 4.74 7.39
C VAL A 211 -43.35 4.17 7.01
N LYS A 212 -44.41 4.69 7.64
CA LYS A 212 -45.80 4.20 7.56
C LYS A 212 -46.63 4.89 6.47
N VAL A 213 -46.01 5.10 5.31
CA VAL A 213 -46.66 5.68 4.13
C VAL A 213 -46.97 4.62 3.09
N PRO A 214 -47.98 4.81 2.22
CA PRO A 214 -48.23 3.94 1.08
C PRO A 214 -46.99 3.84 0.17
N LYS A 215 -46.64 2.62 -0.24
CA LYS A 215 -45.48 2.33 -1.11
C LYS A 215 -45.94 1.49 -2.31
N PRO A 216 -46.42 2.09 -3.41
CA PRO A 216 -47.05 1.37 -4.52
C PRO A 216 -46.14 0.30 -5.14
N GLN A 217 -44.86 0.62 -5.31
CA GLN A 217 -43.85 -0.28 -5.91
C GLN A 217 -43.16 -1.19 -4.88
N TRP A 218 -43.61 -1.22 -3.62
CA TRP A 218 -42.95 -1.97 -2.53
C TRP A 218 -42.62 -3.41 -2.91
N HIS A 219 -43.48 -4.10 -3.66
CA HIS A 219 -43.25 -5.48 -4.10
C HIS A 219 -41.90 -5.73 -4.81
N LEU A 220 -41.25 -4.68 -5.35
CA LEU A 220 -39.97 -4.76 -6.04
C LEU A 220 -38.73 -4.75 -5.11
N TRP A 221 -38.86 -4.39 -3.81
CA TRP A 221 -37.70 -4.32 -2.90
C TRP A 221 -36.92 -5.65 -2.82
N LYS A 222 -37.63 -6.77 -2.99
CA LYS A 222 -37.09 -8.12 -2.89
C LYS A 222 -36.00 -8.38 -3.93
N PHE A 223 -36.14 -7.83 -5.14
CA PHE A 223 -35.12 -7.92 -6.18
C PHE A 223 -33.80 -7.30 -5.71
N PHE A 224 -33.86 -6.12 -5.10
CA PHE A 224 -32.68 -5.44 -4.60
C PHE A 224 -32.06 -6.11 -3.39
N ALA A 225 -32.89 -6.60 -2.45
CA ALA A 225 -32.42 -7.36 -1.30
C ALA A 225 -31.73 -8.67 -1.73
N THR A 226 -32.35 -9.43 -2.61
CA THR A 226 -31.78 -10.68 -3.15
C THR A 226 -30.50 -10.40 -3.93
N GLY A 227 -30.51 -9.40 -4.81
CA GLY A 227 -29.32 -9.05 -5.59
C GLY A 227 -28.13 -8.65 -4.71
N ALA A 228 -28.37 -7.82 -3.70
CA ALA A 228 -27.36 -7.44 -2.70
C ALA A 228 -26.85 -8.63 -1.87
N ALA A 229 -27.76 -9.52 -1.43
CA ALA A 229 -27.40 -10.71 -0.68
C ALA A 229 -26.55 -11.67 -1.53
N ALA A 230 -26.95 -11.93 -2.77
CA ALA A 230 -26.23 -12.83 -3.67
C ALA A 230 -24.83 -12.31 -4.05
N LEU A 231 -24.67 -11.01 -4.31
CA LEU A 231 -23.33 -10.41 -4.47
C LEU A 231 -22.47 -10.55 -3.21
N THR A 232 -23.09 -10.49 -2.02
CA THR A 232 -22.37 -10.72 -0.75
C THR A 232 -21.94 -12.18 -0.64
N VAL A 233 -22.84 -13.13 -0.88
CA VAL A 233 -22.53 -14.57 -0.88
C VAL A 233 -21.42 -14.89 -1.88
N GLY A 234 -21.51 -14.35 -3.10
CA GLY A 234 -20.48 -14.51 -4.12
C GLY A 234 -19.13 -13.99 -3.67
N THR A 235 -19.04 -12.79 -3.08
CA THR A 235 -17.75 -12.28 -2.55
C THR A 235 -17.20 -13.12 -1.39
N VAL A 236 -18.06 -13.63 -0.50
CA VAL A 236 -17.64 -14.51 0.59
C VAL A 236 -17.08 -15.81 0.03
N GLN A 237 -17.78 -16.44 -0.92
CA GLN A 237 -17.29 -17.61 -1.63
C GLN A 237 -15.95 -17.32 -2.31
N GLY A 238 -15.83 -16.20 -3.03
CA GLY A 238 -14.60 -15.75 -3.66
C GLY A 238 -13.41 -15.63 -2.69
N VAL A 239 -13.65 -15.14 -1.46
CA VAL A 239 -12.60 -15.09 -0.41
C VAL A 239 -12.25 -16.48 0.13
N ILE A 240 -13.25 -17.35 0.28
CA ILE A 240 -13.06 -18.72 0.80
C ILE A 240 -12.27 -19.55 -0.20
N GLN A 241 -12.62 -19.53 -1.48
CA GLN A 241 -12.00 -20.39 -2.51
C GLN A 241 -10.53 -20.04 -2.75
N VAL A 242 -10.14 -18.77 -2.60
CA VAL A 242 -8.74 -18.35 -2.77
C VAL A 242 -7.87 -18.61 -1.53
N GLN A 243 -8.44 -19.06 -0.40
CA GLN A 243 -7.63 -19.46 0.74
C GLN A 243 -6.74 -20.63 0.34
N PRO A 244 -5.45 -20.67 0.72
CA PRO A 244 -4.54 -21.55 0.00
C PRO A 244 -4.82 -23.05 0.20
N ALA A 245 -5.42 -23.45 1.33
CA ALA A 245 -5.87 -24.83 1.53
C ALA A 245 -7.03 -25.20 0.58
N ASN A 246 -7.96 -24.27 0.37
CA ASN A 246 -9.12 -24.45 -0.49
C ASN A 246 -8.72 -24.37 -1.96
N ALA A 247 -7.86 -23.41 -2.33
CA ALA A 247 -7.31 -23.30 -3.68
C ALA A 247 -6.50 -24.55 -4.08
N ASN A 248 -5.72 -25.12 -3.15
CA ASN A 248 -5.02 -26.38 -3.38
C ASN A 248 -5.99 -27.56 -3.50
N TRP A 249 -7.06 -27.59 -2.70
CA TRP A 249 -8.10 -28.62 -2.81
C TRP A 249 -8.83 -28.55 -4.15
N LEU A 250 -9.24 -27.34 -4.58
CA LEU A 250 -9.89 -27.09 -5.87
C LEU A 250 -8.99 -27.49 -7.03
N TYR A 251 -7.70 -27.13 -6.96
CA TYR A 251 -6.72 -27.56 -7.96
C TYR A 251 -6.61 -29.07 -8.06
N LYS A 252 -6.56 -29.78 -6.92
CA LYS A 252 -6.54 -31.25 -6.90
C LYS A 252 -7.84 -31.90 -7.34
N ALA A 253 -8.97 -31.21 -7.17
CA ALA A 253 -10.27 -31.68 -7.62
C ALA A 253 -10.43 -31.64 -9.15
N GLY A 254 -9.53 -30.95 -9.88
CA GLY A 254 -9.56 -30.88 -11.33
C GLY A 254 -10.89 -30.30 -11.84
N HIS A 255 -11.45 -30.93 -12.87
CA HIS A 255 -12.73 -30.53 -13.49
C HIS A 255 -13.90 -30.50 -12.49
N ALA A 256 -13.92 -31.42 -11.52
CA ALA A 256 -14.93 -31.40 -10.46
C ALA A 256 -14.85 -30.12 -9.58
N GLY A 257 -13.65 -29.53 -9.44
CA GLY A 257 -13.46 -28.26 -8.76
C GLY A 257 -14.08 -27.06 -9.49
N GLU A 258 -14.25 -27.14 -10.81
CA GLU A 258 -14.75 -26.05 -11.65
C GLU A 258 -16.22 -25.72 -11.39
N TRP A 259 -17.00 -26.73 -10.95
CA TRP A 259 -18.35 -26.54 -10.46
C TRP A 259 -18.43 -25.54 -9.31
N ILE A 260 -17.39 -25.48 -8.46
CA ILE A 260 -17.27 -24.49 -7.39
C ILE A 260 -16.69 -23.18 -7.95
N ASP A 261 -15.50 -23.24 -8.55
CA ASP A 261 -14.79 -22.08 -9.10
C ASP A 261 -14.30 -22.38 -10.53
N PRO A 262 -14.88 -21.77 -11.58
CA PRO A 262 -15.64 -20.52 -11.53
C PRO A 262 -17.18 -20.64 -11.57
N ILE A 263 -17.77 -21.82 -11.80
CA ILE A 263 -19.17 -21.92 -12.27
C ILE A 263 -20.17 -21.39 -11.23
N SER A 264 -20.24 -21.99 -10.03
CA SER A 264 -21.21 -21.56 -9.00
C SER A 264 -20.96 -20.11 -8.56
N HIS A 265 -19.69 -19.71 -8.43
CA HIS A 265 -19.28 -18.36 -8.05
C HIS A 265 -19.74 -17.30 -9.07
N ALA A 266 -19.62 -17.58 -10.38
CA ALA A 266 -20.11 -16.69 -11.42
C ALA A 266 -21.64 -16.62 -11.41
N HIS A 267 -22.34 -17.75 -11.24
CA HIS A 267 -23.81 -17.78 -11.27
C HIS A 267 -24.44 -17.02 -10.12
N ILE A 268 -23.96 -17.18 -8.88
CA ILE A 268 -24.53 -16.44 -7.74
C ILE A 268 -24.34 -14.92 -7.91
N ASN A 269 -23.20 -14.47 -8.45
CA ASN A 269 -22.93 -13.06 -8.67
C ASN A 269 -23.70 -12.47 -9.86
N LEU A 270 -23.74 -13.16 -10.99
CA LEU A 270 -24.28 -12.62 -12.25
C LEU A 270 -25.77 -12.88 -12.39
N VAL A 271 -26.21 -14.11 -12.14
CA VAL A 271 -27.62 -14.50 -12.31
C VAL A 271 -28.44 -14.08 -11.10
N THR A 272 -28.07 -14.52 -9.90
CA THR A 272 -28.87 -14.17 -8.70
C THR A 272 -28.58 -12.74 -8.23
N GLY A 273 -27.33 -12.29 -8.34
CA GLY A 273 -26.92 -10.93 -7.96
C GLY A 273 -27.37 -9.88 -8.96
N LEU A 274 -26.65 -9.79 -10.07
CA LEU A 274 -26.78 -8.69 -11.03
C LEU A 274 -28.12 -8.70 -11.77
N THR A 275 -28.58 -9.83 -12.31
CA THR A 275 -29.86 -9.90 -13.04
C THR A 275 -31.05 -9.52 -12.14
N MET A 276 -31.04 -9.86 -10.85
CA MET A 276 -32.07 -9.40 -9.91
C MET A 276 -32.09 -7.87 -9.79
N LEU A 277 -30.93 -7.24 -9.64
CA LEU A 277 -30.82 -5.77 -9.60
C LEU A 277 -31.34 -5.13 -10.88
N VAL A 278 -30.98 -5.68 -12.04
CA VAL A 278 -31.41 -5.17 -13.35
C VAL A 278 -32.91 -5.34 -13.54
N ALA A 279 -33.46 -6.51 -13.22
CA ALA A 279 -34.90 -6.77 -13.33
C ALA A 279 -35.72 -5.85 -12.41
N GLY A 280 -35.27 -5.65 -11.16
CA GLY A 280 -35.91 -4.73 -10.21
C GLY A 280 -35.87 -3.28 -10.70
N ALA A 281 -34.73 -2.81 -11.21
CA ALA A 281 -34.60 -1.47 -11.77
C ALA A 281 -35.47 -1.29 -13.03
N LEU A 282 -35.53 -2.30 -13.90
CA LEU A 282 -36.35 -2.28 -15.10
C LEU A 282 -37.83 -2.17 -14.77
N PHE A 283 -38.35 -3.01 -13.88
CA PHE A 283 -39.77 -2.98 -13.52
C PHE A 283 -40.18 -1.68 -12.81
N ALA A 284 -39.24 -1.02 -12.14
CA ALA A 284 -39.50 0.28 -11.53
C ALA A 284 -39.48 1.45 -12.52
N LEU A 285 -38.66 1.38 -13.58
CA LEU A 285 -38.44 2.46 -14.55
C LEU A 285 -39.23 2.31 -15.85
N VAL A 286 -39.77 1.13 -16.14
CA VAL A 286 -40.40 0.87 -17.45
C VAL A 286 -41.63 1.73 -17.69
N GLY A 287 -42.40 2.06 -16.65
CA GLY A 287 -43.55 2.96 -16.74
C GLY A 287 -43.15 4.39 -17.11
N SER A 288 -42.20 4.99 -16.38
CA SER A 288 -41.69 6.33 -16.69
C SER A 288 -40.96 6.40 -18.03
N ALA A 289 -40.40 5.28 -18.50
CA ALA A 289 -39.79 5.17 -19.83
C ALA A 289 -40.81 5.04 -21.00
N GLY A 290 -42.11 5.11 -20.73
CA GLY A 290 -43.18 5.00 -21.73
C GLY A 290 -43.54 3.57 -22.13
N GLY A 291 -43.12 2.57 -21.34
CA GLY A 291 -43.52 1.18 -21.45
C GLY A 291 -44.71 0.82 -20.57
N VAL A 292 -45.13 -0.44 -20.65
CA VAL A 292 -46.24 -0.99 -19.86
C VAL A 292 -45.69 -1.69 -18.62
N GLU A 293 -46.03 -1.18 -17.44
CA GLU A 293 -45.65 -1.81 -16.17
C GLU A 293 -46.26 -3.22 -16.05
N PRO A 294 -45.46 -4.24 -15.69
CA PRO A 294 -46.00 -5.56 -15.43
C PRO A 294 -46.87 -5.53 -14.17
N SER A 295 -47.98 -6.29 -14.19
CA SER A 295 -48.80 -6.43 -12.97
C SER A 295 -47.99 -6.96 -11.80
N ARG A 296 -48.33 -6.54 -10.57
CA ARG A 296 -47.69 -7.02 -9.34
C ARG A 296 -47.63 -8.55 -9.26
N ARG A 297 -48.67 -9.25 -9.72
CA ARG A 297 -48.71 -10.72 -9.74
C ARG A 297 -47.64 -11.29 -10.68
N LEU A 298 -47.53 -10.73 -11.88
CA LEU A 298 -46.54 -11.16 -12.88
C LEU A 298 -45.12 -10.86 -12.42
N ALA A 299 -44.85 -9.67 -11.90
CA ALA A 299 -43.54 -9.31 -11.35
C ALA A 299 -43.11 -10.24 -10.20
N ASN A 300 -44.03 -10.61 -9.30
CA ASN A 300 -43.72 -11.59 -8.24
C ASN A 300 -43.48 -13.00 -8.78
N ARG A 301 -44.23 -13.45 -9.80
CA ARG A 301 -43.97 -14.75 -10.44
C ARG A 301 -42.57 -14.77 -11.08
N CYS A 302 -42.18 -13.72 -11.79
CA CYS A 302 -40.83 -13.58 -12.33
C CYS A 302 -39.78 -13.62 -11.21
N PHE A 303 -39.99 -12.88 -10.11
CA PHE A 303 -39.07 -12.88 -8.97
C PHE A 303 -38.84 -14.30 -8.41
N TYR A 304 -39.92 -15.01 -8.05
CA TYR A 304 -39.80 -16.32 -7.42
C TYR A 304 -39.28 -17.38 -8.39
N ALA A 305 -39.68 -17.34 -9.67
CA ALA A 305 -39.12 -18.23 -10.69
C ALA A 305 -37.61 -18.03 -10.82
N LEU A 306 -37.14 -16.78 -10.92
CA LEU A 306 -35.72 -16.48 -11.03
C LEU A 306 -34.95 -16.83 -9.76
N LEU A 307 -35.51 -16.57 -8.58
CA LEU A 307 -34.91 -16.92 -7.30
C LEU A 307 -34.73 -18.44 -7.18
N VAL A 308 -35.79 -19.21 -7.40
CA VAL A 308 -35.77 -20.67 -7.28
C VAL A 308 -34.85 -21.28 -8.33
N GLY A 309 -34.99 -20.90 -9.61
CA GLY A 309 -34.18 -21.44 -10.69
C GLY A 309 -32.69 -21.16 -10.48
N SER A 310 -32.32 -19.93 -10.12
CA SER A 310 -30.92 -19.56 -9.91
C SER A 310 -30.30 -20.20 -8.66
N LEU A 311 -31.02 -20.25 -7.55
CA LEU A 311 -30.53 -20.89 -6.32
C LEU A 311 -30.46 -22.41 -6.44
N ALA A 312 -31.39 -23.04 -7.17
CA ALA A 312 -31.31 -24.47 -7.46
C ALA A 312 -30.04 -24.80 -8.26
N PHE A 313 -29.75 -24.02 -9.31
CA PHE A 313 -28.55 -24.21 -10.11
C PHE A 313 -27.27 -23.97 -9.30
N TYR A 314 -27.24 -22.90 -8.50
CA TYR A 314 -26.12 -22.62 -7.59
C TYR A 314 -25.90 -23.74 -6.56
N ALA A 315 -26.97 -24.25 -5.94
CA ALA A 315 -26.88 -25.32 -4.96
C ALA A 315 -26.43 -26.65 -5.60
N VAL A 316 -26.93 -26.98 -6.79
CA VAL A 316 -26.53 -28.18 -7.53
C VAL A 316 -25.05 -28.13 -7.90
N THR A 317 -24.58 -27.02 -8.48
CA THR A 317 -23.17 -26.87 -8.86
C THR A 317 -22.24 -26.94 -7.64
N LEU A 318 -22.60 -26.31 -6.51
CA LEU A 318 -21.85 -26.50 -5.27
C LEU A 318 -21.86 -27.95 -4.77
N TYR A 319 -23.02 -28.61 -4.79
CA TYR A 319 -23.14 -30.00 -4.34
C TYR A 319 -22.25 -30.93 -5.18
N LEU A 320 -22.36 -30.86 -6.50
CA LEU A 320 -21.57 -31.69 -7.41
C LEU A 320 -20.08 -31.41 -7.22
N GLY A 321 -19.68 -30.14 -7.17
CA GLY A 321 -18.29 -29.79 -6.95
C GLY A 321 -17.71 -30.31 -5.62
N PHE A 322 -18.48 -30.27 -4.53
CA PHE A 322 -18.04 -30.87 -3.26
C PHE A 322 -18.08 -32.39 -3.26
N HIS A 323 -19.05 -33.00 -3.93
CA HIS A 323 -19.23 -34.45 -3.98
C HIS A 323 -18.19 -35.12 -4.87
N GLU A 324 -18.14 -34.75 -6.15
CA GLU A 324 -17.20 -35.28 -7.13
C GLU A 324 -15.77 -34.86 -6.78
N GLY A 325 -15.56 -33.61 -6.35
CA GLY A 325 -14.25 -33.17 -5.90
C GLY A 325 -13.74 -33.98 -4.70
N ARG A 326 -14.63 -34.46 -3.81
CA ARG A 326 -14.25 -35.37 -2.72
C ARG A 326 -13.87 -36.75 -3.26
N LEU A 327 -14.57 -37.27 -4.24
CA LEU A 327 -14.24 -38.54 -4.90
C LEU A 327 -12.86 -38.47 -5.56
N VAL A 328 -12.57 -37.38 -6.29
CA VAL A 328 -11.25 -37.15 -6.89
C VAL A 328 -10.16 -37.04 -5.83
N VAL A 329 -10.31 -36.10 -4.88
CA VAL A 329 -9.23 -35.76 -3.93
C VAL A 329 -8.99 -36.85 -2.89
N HIS A 330 -10.04 -37.53 -2.41
CA HIS A 330 -9.92 -38.50 -1.31
C HIS A 330 -9.95 -39.96 -1.77
N ARG A 331 -10.52 -40.27 -2.93
CA ARG A 331 -10.55 -41.66 -3.45
C ARG A 331 -9.65 -41.88 -4.66
N GLY A 332 -9.00 -40.83 -5.18
CA GLY A 332 -8.05 -40.94 -6.28
C GLY A 332 -8.69 -41.28 -7.63
N LEU A 333 -10.00 -41.06 -7.76
CA LEU A 333 -10.73 -41.18 -9.03
C LEU A 333 -10.32 -40.04 -9.97
N THR A 334 -10.37 -40.27 -11.28
CA THR A 334 -10.31 -39.16 -12.25
C THR A 334 -11.62 -38.36 -12.20
N PRO A 335 -11.65 -37.09 -12.65
CA PRO A 335 -12.88 -36.31 -12.72
C PRO A 335 -14.01 -37.02 -13.48
N GLU A 336 -13.68 -37.69 -14.59
CA GLU A 336 -14.64 -38.43 -15.42
C GLU A 336 -15.18 -39.65 -14.66
N GLN A 337 -14.32 -40.39 -13.97
CA GLN A 337 -14.74 -41.51 -13.13
C GLN A 337 -15.59 -41.05 -11.93
N ALA A 338 -15.31 -39.85 -11.38
CA ALA A 338 -16.10 -39.27 -10.31
C ALA A 338 -17.48 -38.84 -10.79
N GLU A 339 -17.58 -38.29 -12.00
CA GLU A 339 -18.85 -37.97 -12.66
C GLU A 339 -19.66 -39.24 -12.95
N GLU A 340 -19.06 -40.26 -13.56
CA GLU A 340 -19.69 -41.57 -13.82
C GLU A 340 -20.17 -42.26 -12.54
N ALA A 341 -19.41 -42.13 -11.44
CA ALA A 341 -19.79 -42.64 -10.13
C ALA A 341 -20.96 -41.85 -9.49
N THR A 342 -21.26 -40.65 -9.99
CA THR A 342 -22.31 -39.77 -9.48
C THR A 342 -23.58 -39.91 -10.32
N ALA A 343 -24.33 -40.99 -10.10
CA ALA A 343 -25.54 -41.31 -10.89
C ALA A 343 -26.59 -40.18 -10.96
N LEU A 344 -26.61 -39.27 -9.97
CA LEU A 344 -27.53 -38.12 -9.94
C LEU A 344 -27.05 -36.91 -10.78
N HIS A 345 -25.79 -36.86 -11.20
CA HIS A 345 -25.19 -35.73 -11.91
C HIS A 345 -26.06 -35.21 -13.07
N PRO A 346 -26.40 -36.02 -14.09
CA PRO A 346 -27.13 -35.52 -15.26
C PRO A 346 -28.53 -35.02 -14.88
N PHE A 347 -29.19 -35.66 -13.92
CA PHE A 347 -30.54 -35.26 -13.49
C PHE A 347 -30.53 -33.95 -12.71
N LEU A 348 -29.53 -33.75 -11.83
CA LEU A 348 -29.41 -32.53 -11.03
C LEU A 348 -29.09 -31.32 -11.92
N ILE A 349 -28.10 -31.44 -12.83
CA ILE A 349 -27.74 -30.36 -13.75
C ILE A 349 -28.88 -30.05 -14.71
N MET A 350 -29.49 -31.07 -15.32
CA MET A 350 -30.61 -30.89 -16.25
C MET A 350 -31.82 -30.24 -15.56
N GLY A 351 -32.22 -30.75 -14.39
CA GLY A 351 -33.37 -30.23 -13.66
C GLY A 351 -33.18 -28.78 -13.23
N ALA A 352 -32.03 -28.44 -12.65
CA ALA A 352 -31.73 -27.08 -12.26
C ALA A 352 -31.54 -26.13 -13.46
N GLY A 353 -30.92 -26.64 -14.54
CA GLY A 353 -30.75 -25.93 -15.81
C GLY A 353 -32.07 -25.57 -16.47
N ILE A 354 -33.02 -26.52 -16.56
CA ILE A 354 -34.37 -26.29 -17.09
C ILE A 354 -35.13 -25.28 -16.24
N ALA A 355 -35.06 -25.38 -14.91
CA ALA A 355 -35.70 -24.43 -14.01
C ALA A 355 -35.16 -23.00 -14.20
N MET A 356 -33.83 -22.86 -14.30
CA MET A 356 -33.17 -21.58 -14.58
C MET A 356 -33.55 -21.05 -15.97
N PHE A 357 -33.52 -21.89 -16.99
CA PHE A 357 -33.91 -21.55 -18.37
C PHE A 357 -35.35 -21.03 -18.43
N ALA A 358 -36.30 -21.76 -17.86
CA ALA A 358 -37.71 -21.36 -17.83
C ALA A 358 -37.90 -20.01 -17.11
N ALA A 359 -37.18 -19.79 -16.01
CA ALA A 359 -37.23 -18.53 -15.28
C ALA A 359 -36.69 -17.34 -16.10
N PHE A 360 -35.57 -17.53 -16.81
CA PHE A 360 -35.02 -16.51 -17.70
C PHE A 360 -35.96 -16.20 -18.86
N TRP A 361 -36.51 -17.22 -19.51
CA TRP A 361 -37.43 -17.01 -20.64
C TRP A 361 -38.72 -16.32 -20.22
N LEU A 362 -39.24 -16.62 -19.02
CA LEU A 362 -40.33 -15.85 -18.43
C LEU A 362 -39.92 -14.37 -18.24
N LEU A 363 -38.74 -14.10 -17.68
CA LEU A 363 -38.24 -12.72 -17.51
C LEU A 363 -38.12 -12.00 -18.86
N LEU A 364 -37.50 -12.62 -19.87
CA LEU A 364 -37.31 -12.04 -21.20
C LEU A 364 -38.65 -11.74 -21.89
N ALA A 365 -39.61 -12.66 -21.80
CA ALA A 365 -40.95 -12.46 -22.35
C ALA A 365 -41.67 -11.28 -21.69
N VAL A 366 -41.53 -11.12 -20.36
CA VAL A 366 -42.11 -10.00 -19.63
C VAL A 366 -41.44 -8.67 -20.02
N ILE A 367 -40.11 -8.63 -20.08
CA ILE A 367 -39.37 -7.44 -20.50
C ILE A 367 -39.79 -7.03 -21.93
N ALA A 368 -39.76 -7.97 -22.87
CA ALA A 368 -40.11 -7.72 -24.26
C ALA A 368 -41.55 -7.19 -24.38
N ARG A 369 -42.51 -7.84 -23.69
CA ARG A 369 -43.92 -7.40 -23.65
C ARG A 369 -44.07 -5.99 -23.09
N SER A 370 -43.34 -5.64 -22.03
CA SER A 370 -43.41 -4.33 -21.39
C SER A 370 -42.90 -3.19 -22.29
N VAL A 371 -41.97 -3.47 -23.20
CA VAL A 371 -41.43 -2.43 -24.11
C VAL A 371 -41.96 -2.52 -25.54
N TRP A 372 -42.64 -3.60 -25.93
CA TRP A 372 -43.01 -3.91 -27.32
C TRP A 372 -43.73 -2.76 -28.04
N ARG A 373 -44.73 -2.19 -27.35
CA ARG A 373 -45.55 -1.09 -27.86
C ARG A 373 -45.04 0.30 -27.46
N SER A 374 -43.93 0.38 -26.74
CA SER A 374 -43.37 1.66 -26.31
C SER A 374 -42.71 2.41 -27.48
N GLY A 375 -42.84 3.73 -27.48
CA GLY A 375 -42.08 4.64 -28.35
C GLY A 375 -40.78 5.15 -27.70
N GLY A 376 -40.50 4.74 -26.47
CA GLY A 376 -39.42 5.25 -25.63
C GLY A 376 -38.03 4.74 -26.00
N VAL A 377 -37.02 5.42 -25.45
CA VAL A 377 -35.59 5.12 -25.66
C VAL A 377 -35.21 3.71 -25.20
N LEU A 378 -35.90 3.19 -24.19
CA LEU A 378 -35.60 1.88 -23.61
C LEU A 378 -35.86 0.72 -24.59
N ARG A 379 -36.81 0.86 -25.52
CA ARG A 379 -37.24 -0.22 -26.42
C ARG A 379 -36.11 -0.86 -27.23
N PRO A 380 -35.33 -0.14 -28.05
CA PRO A 380 -34.29 -0.77 -28.86
C PRO A 380 -33.23 -1.46 -28.02
N PHE A 381 -32.87 -0.91 -26.86
CA PHE A 381 -31.91 -1.52 -25.94
C PHE A 381 -32.46 -2.78 -25.29
N ALA A 382 -33.71 -2.73 -24.81
CA ALA A 382 -34.35 -3.87 -24.16
C ALA A 382 -34.61 -5.02 -25.14
N LEU A 383 -35.05 -4.75 -26.37
CA LEU A 383 -35.26 -5.78 -27.38
C LEU A 383 -33.94 -6.39 -27.87
N ALA A 384 -32.91 -5.57 -28.12
CA ALA A 384 -31.58 -6.07 -28.49
C ALA A 384 -30.97 -6.92 -27.36
N GLY A 385 -31.06 -6.44 -26.11
CA GLY A 385 -30.60 -7.17 -24.94
C GLY A 385 -31.36 -8.48 -24.73
N CYS A 386 -32.69 -8.48 -24.88
CA CYS A 386 -33.49 -9.71 -24.81
C CYS A 386 -33.13 -10.70 -25.93
N GLY A 387 -32.89 -10.23 -27.15
CA GLY A 387 -32.47 -11.08 -28.27
C GLY A 387 -31.13 -11.77 -28.00
N ALA A 388 -30.13 -11.01 -27.55
CA ALA A 388 -28.82 -11.56 -27.19
C ALA A 388 -28.90 -12.54 -26.00
N LEU A 389 -29.67 -12.21 -24.95
CA LEU A 389 -29.90 -13.12 -23.82
C LEU A 389 -30.66 -14.38 -24.23
N ALA A 390 -31.65 -14.28 -25.12
CA ALA A 390 -32.37 -15.46 -25.61
C ALA A 390 -31.44 -16.40 -26.39
N LEU A 391 -30.60 -15.86 -27.28
CA LEU A 391 -29.61 -16.64 -28.01
C LEU A 391 -28.57 -17.27 -27.09
N GLY A 392 -27.99 -16.49 -26.18
CA GLY A 392 -27.01 -17.01 -25.24
C GLY A 392 -27.63 -18.06 -24.33
N THR A 393 -28.73 -17.77 -23.63
CA THR A 393 -29.39 -18.76 -22.74
C THR A 393 -29.89 -20.01 -23.46
N LEU A 394 -30.14 -19.96 -24.79
CA LEU A 394 -30.42 -21.14 -25.60
C LEU A 394 -29.18 -22.01 -25.86
N GLN A 395 -28.00 -21.40 -26.02
CA GLN A 395 -26.75 -22.15 -26.17
C GLN A 395 -26.44 -23.01 -24.93
N GLY A 396 -26.79 -22.56 -23.72
CA GLY A 396 -26.52 -23.28 -22.47
C GLY A 396 -27.06 -24.73 -22.46
N PRO A 397 -28.35 -24.97 -22.73
CA PRO A 397 -28.88 -26.32 -22.93
C PRO A 397 -28.26 -27.06 -24.12
N VAL A 398 -27.96 -26.35 -25.22
CA VAL A 398 -27.39 -26.98 -26.43
C VAL A 398 -26.00 -27.56 -26.15
N GLN A 399 -25.15 -26.84 -25.43
CA GLN A 399 -23.82 -27.33 -25.05
C GLN A 399 -23.85 -28.40 -23.96
N ALA A 400 -24.99 -28.57 -23.28
CA ALA A 400 -25.20 -29.65 -22.30
C ALA A 400 -25.67 -30.97 -22.96
N PHE A 401 -25.95 -31.00 -24.27
CA PHE A 401 -26.19 -32.26 -24.96
C PHE A 401 -24.89 -33.08 -24.97
N PRO A 402 -24.92 -34.39 -24.61
CA PRO A 402 -23.71 -35.20 -24.47
C PRO A 402 -22.79 -35.14 -25.69
N ALA A 403 -23.35 -35.24 -26.90
CA ALA A 403 -22.58 -35.18 -28.15
C ALA A 403 -21.90 -33.83 -28.38
N VAL A 404 -22.51 -32.72 -27.92
CA VAL A 404 -21.93 -31.38 -28.06
C VAL A 404 -20.88 -31.14 -26.98
N ASN A 405 -21.16 -31.54 -25.74
CA ASN A 405 -20.21 -31.44 -24.64
C ASN A 405 -18.93 -32.23 -24.92
N GLU A 406 -19.06 -33.47 -25.41
CA GLU A 406 -17.90 -34.30 -25.82
C GLU A 406 -17.06 -33.63 -26.92
N LEU A 407 -17.70 -32.95 -27.88
CA LEU A 407 -16.99 -32.20 -28.93
C LEU A 407 -16.24 -30.98 -28.38
N LEU A 408 -16.83 -30.28 -27.40
CA LEU A 408 -16.19 -29.15 -26.73
C LEU A 408 -14.98 -29.62 -25.91
N ASP A 409 -15.13 -30.70 -25.16
CA ASP A 409 -14.07 -31.26 -24.31
C ASP A 409 -12.89 -31.77 -25.13
N ARG A 410 -13.17 -32.49 -26.24
CA ARG A 410 -12.14 -32.89 -27.21
C ARG A 410 -11.44 -31.71 -27.88
N GLY A 411 -12.12 -30.57 -27.97
CA GLY A 411 -11.57 -29.32 -28.50
C GLY A 411 -10.58 -28.61 -27.56
N GLY A 412 -10.44 -29.07 -26.31
CA GLY A 412 -9.56 -28.47 -25.31
C GLY A 412 -9.82 -26.96 -25.11
N GLU A 413 -8.74 -26.17 -25.06
CA GLU A 413 -8.83 -24.70 -24.85
C GLU A 413 -9.70 -23.97 -25.89
N ALA A 414 -9.86 -24.52 -27.11
CA ALA A 414 -10.74 -23.94 -28.12
C ALA A 414 -12.23 -24.15 -27.79
N GLY A 415 -12.57 -25.30 -27.18
CA GLY A 415 -13.89 -25.58 -26.62
C GLY A 415 -14.24 -24.60 -25.49
N ASP A 416 -13.29 -24.34 -24.59
CA ASP A 416 -13.45 -23.35 -23.51
C ASP A 416 -13.75 -21.94 -24.05
N VAL A 417 -13.16 -21.57 -25.18
CA VAL A 417 -13.44 -20.28 -25.82
C VAL A 417 -14.90 -20.20 -26.26
N ILE A 418 -15.47 -21.27 -26.83
CA ILE A 418 -16.89 -21.31 -27.24
C ILE A 418 -17.81 -21.14 -26.03
N VAL A 419 -17.51 -21.79 -24.91
CA VAL A 419 -18.25 -21.65 -23.64
C VAL A 419 -18.12 -20.23 -23.07
N ASN A 420 -16.94 -19.61 -23.20
CA ASN A 420 -16.74 -18.22 -22.75
C ASN A 420 -17.46 -17.20 -23.64
N LEU A 421 -17.58 -17.45 -24.95
CA LEU A 421 -18.30 -16.58 -25.89
C LEU A 421 -19.81 -16.52 -25.57
N HIS A 422 -20.41 -17.64 -25.15
CA HIS A 422 -21.78 -17.66 -24.60
C HIS A 422 -21.95 -16.64 -23.46
N ALA A 423 -21.07 -16.70 -22.47
CA ALA A 423 -21.12 -15.81 -21.32
C ALA A 423 -20.92 -14.35 -21.73
N GLN A 424 -20.00 -14.08 -22.66
CA GLN A 424 -19.80 -12.73 -23.21
C GLN A 424 -21.02 -12.21 -23.96
N LEU A 425 -21.70 -13.02 -24.76
CA LEU A 425 -22.93 -12.62 -25.45
C LEU A 425 -24.03 -12.24 -24.45
N ASN A 426 -24.27 -13.10 -23.45
CA ASN A 426 -25.26 -12.86 -22.40
C ASN A 426 -24.96 -11.58 -21.62
N MET A 427 -23.69 -11.35 -21.28
CA MET A 427 -23.31 -10.23 -20.42
C MET A 427 -23.18 -8.92 -21.18
N LEU A 428 -22.45 -8.89 -22.31
CA LEU A 428 -22.16 -7.66 -23.06
C LEU A 428 -23.27 -7.32 -24.06
N GLY A 429 -23.75 -8.30 -24.82
CA GLY A 429 -24.82 -8.09 -25.81
C GLY A 429 -26.20 -8.04 -25.16
N GLY A 430 -26.37 -8.82 -24.09
CA GLY A 430 -27.60 -8.94 -23.34
C GLY A 430 -27.77 -7.89 -22.24
N LEU A 431 -27.22 -8.22 -21.07
CA LEU A 431 -27.43 -7.48 -19.83
C LEU A 431 -26.86 -6.05 -19.88
N MET A 432 -25.68 -5.85 -20.48
CA MET A 432 -25.04 -4.53 -20.56
C MET A 432 -25.82 -3.57 -21.47
N VAL A 433 -26.27 -4.04 -22.64
CA VAL A 433 -27.11 -3.23 -23.54
C VAL A 433 -28.39 -2.82 -22.84
N LEU A 434 -29.03 -3.75 -22.11
CA LEU A 434 -30.21 -3.45 -21.30
C LEU A 434 -29.92 -2.39 -20.23
N LEU A 435 -28.84 -2.55 -19.48
CA LEU A 435 -28.40 -1.60 -18.45
C LEU A 435 -28.15 -0.19 -19.02
N ILE A 436 -27.49 -0.09 -20.17
CA ILE A 436 -27.26 1.20 -20.84
C ILE A 436 -28.59 1.88 -21.18
N GLY A 437 -29.55 1.12 -21.71
CA GLY A 437 -30.90 1.62 -21.97
C GLY A 437 -31.61 2.14 -20.71
N LEU A 438 -31.50 1.42 -19.60
CA LEU A 438 -32.04 1.84 -18.30
C LEU A 438 -31.38 3.10 -17.75
N VAL A 439 -30.05 3.24 -17.93
CA VAL A 439 -29.34 4.46 -17.55
C VAL A 439 -29.83 5.66 -18.35
N PHE A 440 -30.02 5.52 -19.67
CA PHE A 440 -30.57 6.60 -20.48
C PHE A 440 -32.01 6.94 -20.09
N ALA A 441 -32.85 5.95 -19.79
CA ALA A 441 -34.20 6.19 -19.30
C ALA A 441 -34.19 6.94 -17.95
N ALA A 442 -33.38 6.49 -16.99
CA ALA A 442 -33.29 7.10 -15.66
C ALA A 442 -32.73 8.53 -15.70
N LEU A 443 -31.70 8.78 -16.53
CA LEU A 443 -31.16 10.13 -16.69
C LEU A 443 -32.13 11.06 -17.46
N GLY A 444 -32.87 10.52 -18.41
CA GLY A 444 -33.93 11.27 -19.11
C GLY A 444 -35.05 11.69 -18.16
N ASP A 445 -35.50 10.78 -17.28
CA ASP A 445 -36.48 11.05 -16.24
C ASP A 445 -35.99 12.12 -15.24
N ALA A 446 -34.68 12.14 -14.96
CA ALA A 446 -34.03 13.19 -14.17
C ALA A 446 -33.84 14.53 -14.92
N GLY A 447 -34.40 14.68 -16.14
CA GLY A 447 -34.40 15.90 -16.93
C GLY A 447 -33.17 16.14 -17.80
N ALA A 448 -32.35 15.11 -18.06
CA ALA A 448 -31.20 15.22 -18.96
C ALA A 448 -31.61 15.03 -20.43
N GLU A 449 -31.17 15.92 -21.31
CA GLU A 449 -31.42 15.80 -22.75
C GLU A 449 -30.63 14.63 -23.35
N LEU A 450 -31.34 13.71 -24.01
CA LEU A 450 -30.74 12.57 -24.68
C LEU A 450 -30.53 12.84 -26.18
N PRO A 451 -29.28 12.80 -26.69
CA PRO A 451 -29.02 12.83 -28.13
C PRO A 451 -29.41 11.51 -28.81
N LEU A 452 -30.67 11.41 -29.28
CA LEU A 452 -31.28 10.20 -29.84
C LEU A 452 -30.44 9.53 -30.96
N ARG A 453 -29.83 10.30 -31.87
CA ARG A 453 -28.95 9.75 -32.91
C ARG A 453 -27.76 8.98 -32.33
N ARG A 454 -27.14 9.51 -31.28
CA ARG A 454 -26.02 8.85 -30.60
C ARG A 454 -26.50 7.64 -29.79
N ALA A 455 -27.65 7.73 -29.13
CA ALA A 455 -28.24 6.58 -28.43
C ALA A 455 -28.54 5.41 -29.38
N ARG A 456 -29.11 5.67 -30.56
CA ARG A 456 -29.32 4.66 -31.61
C ARG A 456 -28.01 4.05 -32.11
N PHE A 457 -26.97 4.87 -32.29
CA PHE A 457 -25.64 4.39 -32.64
C PHE A 457 -25.05 3.47 -31.55
N VAL A 458 -25.23 3.80 -30.26
CA VAL A 458 -24.74 2.97 -29.14
C VAL A 458 -25.32 1.56 -29.21
N VAL A 459 -26.65 1.42 -29.31
CA VAL A 459 -27.28 0.09 -29.37
C VAL A 459 -26.92 -0.67 -30.64
N ALA A 460 -26.85 0.01 -31.79
CA ALA A 460 -26.48 -0.61 -33.05
C ALA A 460 -25.03 -1.10 -33.03
N ALA A 461 -24.07 -0.24 -32.71
CA ALA A 461 -22.65 -0.58 -32.71
C ALA A 461 -22.30 -1.65 -31.65
N THR A 462 -22.87 -1.54 -30.45
CA THR A 462 -22.65 -2.54 -29.40
C THR A 462 -23.31 -3.88 -29.73
N GLY A 463 -24.58 -3.86 -30.15
CA GLY A 463 -25.33 -5.08 -30.46
C GLY A 463 -24.76 -5.82 -31.66
N VAL A 464 -24.53 -5.12 -32.78
CA VAL A 464 -23.91 -5.70 -33.99
C VAL A 464 -22.48 -6.14 -33.72
N GLY A 465 -21.69 -5.33 -32.99
CA GLY A 465 -20.31 -5.65 -32.66
C GLY A 465 -20.18 -6.92 -31.81
N VAL A 466 -20.96 -7.04 -30.73
CA VAL A 466 -20.95 -8.25 -29.88
C VAL A 466 -21.51 -9.45 -30.63
N GLY A 467 -22.59 -9.28 -31.40
CA GLY A 467 -23.17 -10.36 -32.21
C GLY A 467 -22.18 -10.91 -33.24
N ALA A 468 -21.51 -10.02 -33.98
CA ALA A 468 -20.47 -10.40 -34.93
C ALA A 468 -19.29 -11.08 -34.22
N TYR A 469 -18.83 -10.53 -33.08
CA TYR A 469 -17.74 -11.11 -32.31
C TYR A 469 -18.07 -12.52 -31.83
N TYR A 470 -19.30 -12.74 -31.38
CA TYR A 470 -19.80 -14.06 -30.99
C TYR A 470 -19.85 -15.03 -32.18
N VAL A 471 -20.48 -14.66 -33.30
CA VAL A 471 -20.63 -15.54 -34.48
C VAL A 471 -19.27 -15.94 -35.04
N PHE A 472 -18.39 -14.96 -35.28
CA PHE A 472 -17.05 -15.25 -35.79
C PHE A 472 -16.21 -15.99 -34.78
N GLY A 473 -16.29 -15.63 -33.50
CA GLY A 473 -15.58 -16.33 -32.43
C GLY A 473 -15.94 -17.82 -32.38
N VAL A 474 -17.23 -18.15 -32.39
CA VAL A 474 -17.70 -19.55 -32.39
C VAL A 474 -17.25 -20.26 -33.67
N ALA A 475 -17.36 -19.62 -34.84
CA ALA A 475 -16.95 -20.22 -36.10
C ALA A 475 -15.45 -20.56 -36.14
N PHE A 476 -14.58 -19.61 -35.78
CA PHE A 476 -13.14 -19.85 -35.73
C PHE A 476 -12.76 -20.87 -34.66
N SER A 477 -13.31 -20.75 -33.44
CA SER A 477 -13.00 -21.68 -32.37
C SER A 477 -13.53 -23.09 -32.61
N ALA A 478 -14.60 -23.28 -33.38
CA ALA A 478 -15.02 -24.61 -33.82
C ALA A 478 -14.00 -25.25 -34.77
N VAL A 479 -13.39 -24.47 -35.67
CA VAL A 479 -12.32 -24.96 -36.56
C VAL A 479 -11.04 -25.24 -35.76
N GLU A 480 -10.70 -24.38 -34.80
CA GLU A 480 -9.58 -24.59 -33.87
C GLU A 480 -9.79 -25.88 -33.06
N ALA A 481 -10.98 -26.07 -32.48
CA ALA A 481 -11.35 -27.25 -31.71
C ALA A 481 -11.24 -28.53 -32.53
N HIS A 482 -11.67 -28.51 -33.80
CA HIS A 482 -11.52 -29.65 -34.69
C HIS A 482 -10.04 -30.02 -34.93
N ARG A 483 -9.16 -29.01 -35.06
CA ARG A 483 -7.70 -29.23 -35.19
C ARG A 483 -7.08 -29.73 -33.90
N VAL A 484 -7.52 -29.22 -32.75
CA VAL A 484 -7.07 -29.67 -31.43
C VAL A 484 -7.47 -31.12 -31.20
N ALA A 485 -8.71 -31.49 -31.52
CA ALA A 485 -9.18 -32.88 -31.46
C ALA A 485 -8.38 -33.82 -32.38
N ALA A 486 -7.79 -33.30 -33.48
CA ALA A 486 -6.91 -34.03 -34.37
C ALA A 486 -5.43 -34.07 -33.90
N GLY A 487 -5.12 -33.57 -32.70
CA GLY A 487 -3.78 -33.63 -32.09
C GLY A 487 -2.90 -32.40 -32.32
N VAL A 488 -3.42 -31.31 -32.90
CA VAL A 488 -2.68 -30.05 -33.07
C VAL A 488 -2.72 -29.25 -31.76
N SER A 489 -1.59 -28.68 -31.33
CA SER A 489 -1.59 -27.79 -30.17
C SER A 489 -2.49 -26.56 -30.39
N TYR A 490 -3.14 -26.06 -29.34
CA TYR A 490 -4.02 -24.88 -29.43
C TYR A 490 -3.31 -23.66 -30.04
N ALA A 491 -2.08 -23.39 -29.61
CA ALA A 491 -1.27 -22.30 -30.15
C ALA A 491 -1.01 -22.43 -31.66
N ALA A 492 -0.78 -23.66 -32.16
CA ALA A 492 -0.61 -23.91 -33.58
C ALA A 492 -1.92 -23.79 -34.36
N ALA A 493 -3.05 -24.21 -33.77
CA ALA A 493 -4.38 -24.05 -34.36
C ALA A 493 -4.75 -22.56 -34.52
N VAL A 494 -4.54 -21.75 -33.47
CA VAL A 494 -4.73 -20.29 -33.51
C VAL A 494 -3.82 -19.64 -34.56
N ARG A 495 -2.51 -19.94 -34.54
CA ARG A 495 -1.54 -19.37 -35.49
C ARG A 495 -1.93 -19.63 -36.96
N ALA A 496 -2.48 -20.81 -37.24
CA ALA A 496 -2.86 -21.16 -38.60
C ALA A 496 -4.10 -20.40 -39.12
N LEU A 497 -4.92 -19.84 -38.22
CA LEU A 497 -6.13 -19.09 -38.56
C LEU A 497 -5.99 -17.58 -38.28
N GLN A 498 -4.95 -17.17 -37.55
CA GLN A 498 -4.77 -15.83 -37.01
C GLN A 498 -5.02 -14.71 -38.03
N PRO A 499 -4.46 -14.75 -39.26
CA PRO A 499 -4.66 -13.66 -40.22
C PRO A 499 -6.15 -13.43 -40.55
N TRP A 500 -6.94 -14.49 -40.62
CA TRP A 500 -8.36 -14.45 -40.92
C TRP A 500 -9.20 -14.14 -39.68
N GLN A 501 -8.84 -14.71 -38.54
CA GLN A 501 -9.48 -14.46 -37.26
C GLN A 501 -9.37 -12.99 -36.87
N ALA A 502 -8.21 -12.37 -37.08
CA ALA A 502 -8.00 -10.94 -36.85
C ALA A 502 -8.89 -10.07 -37.74
N VAL A 503 -9.00 -10.41 -39.03
CA VAL A 503 -9.84 -9.67 -40.00
C VAL A 503 -11.32 -9.67 -39.59
N ALA A 504 -11.80 -10.70 -38.89
CA ALA A 504 -13.16 -10.75 -38.38
C ALA A 504 -13.30 -10.17 -36.97
N ALA A 505 -12.44 -10.59 -36.04
CA ALA A 505 -12.55 -10.30 -34.61
C ALA A 505 -12.18 -8.85 -34.28
N VAL A 506 -11.17 -8.26 -34.94
CA VAL A 506 -10.73 -6.88 -34.66
C VAL A 506 -11.78 -5.85 -35.09
N PRO A 507 -12.39 -5.92 -36.29
CA PRO A 507 -13.50 -5.03 -36.63
C PRO A 507 -14.73 -5.20 -35.73
N ALA A 508 -15.09 -6.45 -35.39
CA ALA A 508 -16.19 -6.71 -34.47
C ALA A 508 -15.92 -6.09 -33.08
N ALA A 509 -14.71 -6.28 -32.54
CA ALA A 509 -14.29 -5.67 -31.29
C ALA A 509 -14.22 -4.13 -31.37
N SER A 510 -13.81 -3.59 -32.51
CA SER A 510 -13.77 -2.14 -32.75
C SER A 510 -15.17 -1.52 -32.80
N ALA A 511 -16.17 -2.26 -33.32
CA ALA A 511 -17.57 -1.84 -33.27
C ALA A 511 -18.08 -1.79 -31.82
N VAL A 512 -17.74 -2.78 -30.98
CA VAL A 512 -18.04 -2.74 -29.54
C VAL A 512 -17.38 -1.55 -28.86
N LEU A 513 -16.10 -1.28 -29.15
CA LEU A 513 -15.38 -0.11 -28.65
C LEU A 513 -16.06 1.19 -29.07
N ALA A 514 -16.46 1.33 -30.33
CA ALA A 514 -17.17 2.50 -30.83
C ALA A 514 -18.52 2.70 -30.11
N GLY A 515 -19.26 1.61 -29.86
CA GLY A 515 -20.52 1.62 -29.12
C GLY A 515 -20.34 2.09 -27.67
N PHE A 516 -19.40 1.49 -26.92
CA PHE A 516 -19.13 1.87 -25.54
C PHE A 516 -18.47 3.25 -25.41
N TRP A 517 -17.63 3.65 -26.37
CA TRP A 517 -17.11 5.01 -26.44
C TRP A 517 -18.22 6.04 -26.67
N ALA A 518 -19.16 5.74 -27.57
CA ALA A 518 -20.34 6.59 -27.76
C ALA A 518 -21.20 6.66 -26.50
N TYR A 519 -21.40 5.53 -25.79
CA TYR A 519 -22.09 5.50 -24.51
C TYR A 519 -21.39 6.42 -23.49
N ALA A 520 -20.08 6.27 -23.29
CA ALA A 520 -19.32 7.07 -22.34
C ALA A 520 -19.45 8.57 -22.63
N ARG A 521 -19.42 8.98 -23.92
CA ARG A 521 -19.65 10.37 -24.32
C ARG A 521 -21.07 10.86 -24.02
N VAL A 522 -22.09 10.03 -24.26
CA VAL A 522 -23.49 10.39 -23.97
C VAL A 522 -23.71 10.47 -22.45
N ALA A 523 -23.20 9.51 -21.68
CA ALA A 523 -23.26 9.52 -20.23
C ALA A 523 -22.57 10.76 -19.64
N LEU A 524 -21.39 11.15 -20.16
CA LEU A 524 -20.71 12.39 -19.77
C LEU A 524 -21.55 13.64 -20.06
N ALA A 525 -22.26 13.68 -21.18
CA ALA A 525 -23.12 14.79 -21.56
C ALA A 525 -24.36 14.87 -20.66
N MET A 526 -25.09 13.77 -20.51
CA MET A 526 -26.33 13.71 -19.71
C MET A 526 -26.07 13.96 -18.22
N THR A 527 -24.89 13.60 -17.71
CA THR A 527 -24.51 13.84 -16.30
C THR A 527 -23.85 15.19 -16.05
N ALA A 528 -23.81 16.12 -17.03
CA ALA A 528 -23.09 17.39 -16.91
C ALA A 528 -23.51 18.19 -15.66
N ARG A 529 -24.83 18.32 -15.41
CA ARG A 529 -25.36 19.02 -14.24
C ARG A 529 -24.88 18.40 -12.93
N GLN A 530 -25.05 17.09 -12.77
CA GLN A 530 -24.62 16.34 -11.59
C GLN A 530 -23.10 16.47 -11.35
N ARG A 531 -22.30 16.42 -12.43
CA ARG A 531 -20.84 16.60 -12.36
C ARG A 531 -20.44 18.03 -12.02
N ASP A 532 -21.17 19.04 -12.48
CA ASP A 532 -20.92 20.44 -12.12
C ASP A 532 -21.19 20.69 -10.64
N GLU A 533 -22.31 20.17 -10.13
CA GLU A 533 -22.63 20.18 -8.70
C GLU A 533 -21.56 19.43 -7.89
N GLY A 534 -21.14 18.25 -8.34
CA GLY A 534 -20.05 17.49 -7.73
C GLY A 534 -18.72 18.26 -7.72
N ARG A 535 -18.37 18.92 -8.83
CA ARG A 535 -17.18 19.78 -8.92
C ARG A 535 -17.27 20.96 -7.96
N ARG A 536 -18.42 21.62 -7.84
CA ARG A 536 -18.66 22.70 -6.86
C ARG A 536 -18.55 22.17 -5.43
N ALA A 537 -19.12 21.00 -5.13
CA ALA A 537 -19.02 20.36 -3.83
C ALA A 537 -17.58 20.02 -3.46
N ILE A 538 -16.81 19.43 -4.39
CA ILE A 538 -15.37 19.14 -4.21
C ILE A 538 -14.56 20.44 -4.05
N ALA A 539 -14.88 21.48 -4.81
CA ALA A 539 -14.24 22.79 -4.65
C ALA A 539 -14.54 23.43 -3.28
N ALA A 540 -15.73 23.17 -2.72
CA ALA A 540 -16.15 23.64 -1.41
C ALA A 540 -15.63 22.77 -0.24
N LEU A 541 -15.32 21.48 -0.49
CA LEU A 541 -14.86 20.49 0.49
C LEU A 541 -13.70 21.01 1.36
N PRO A 542 -12.61 21.59 0.81
CA PRO A 542 -11.54 22.17 1.62
C PRO A 542 -12.06 23.19 2.63
N GLY A 543 -13.07 23.99 2.28
CA GLY A 543 -13.72 24.96 3.17
C GLY A 543 -14.54 24.29 4.28
N ALA A 544 -15.27 23.23 3.96
CA ALA A 544 -16.08 22.47 4.92
C ALA A 544 -15.22 21.81 6.01
N TYR A 545 -14.05 21.28 5.66
CA TYR A 545 -13.15 20.57 6.60
C TYR A 545 -12.07 21.45 7.23
N SER A 546 -11.85 22.68 6.75
CA SER A 546 -10.75 23.53 7.25
C SER A 546 -11.10 24.41 8.45
N GLY A 547 -12.39 24.49 8.83
CA GLY A 547 -12.85 25.35 9.93
C GLY A 547 -12.43 26.82 9.76
N LYS A 548 -12.52 27.62 10.82
CA LYS A 548 -12.01 29.00 10.80
C LYS A 548 -10.47 29.00 10.90
N ILE A 549 -9.77 29.06 9.76
CA ILE A 549 -8.30 29.20 9.74
C ILE A 549 -7.89 30.59 10.23
N PRO A 550 -7.04 30.72 11.28
CA PRO A 550 -6.59 32.02 11.78
C PRO A 550 -5.90 32.87 10.71
N LYS A 551 -6.18 34.18 10.67
CA LYS A 551 -5.56 35.13 9.71
C LYS A 551 -4.03 35.04 9.69
N ARG A 552 -3.40 34.78 10.84
CA ARG A 552 -1.94 34.60 10.97
C ARG A 552 -1.41 33.40 10.18
N VAL A 553 -2.16 32.29 10.09
CA VAL A 553 -1.79 31.10 9.31
C VAL A 553 -1.96 31.39 7.82
N ARG A 554 -3.07 32.06 7.44
CA ARG A 554 -3.36 32.44 6.05
C ARG A 554 -2.36 33.43 5.46
N ARG A 555 -1.69 34.23 6.30
CA ARG A 555 -0.70 35.26 5.90
C ARG A 555 0.76 34.85 6.13
N ARG A 556 1.07 33.58 6.42
CA ARG A 556 2.45 33.12 6.62
C ARG A 556 3.33 33.41 5.40
N SER A 557 4.60 33.74 5.62
CA SER A 557 5.53 34.04 4.53
C SER A 557 5.84 32.78 3.71
N PRO A 558 5.93 32.87 2.37
CA PRO A 558 6.33 31.74 1.52
C PRO A 558 7.66 31.10 1.92
N ALA A 559 8.63 31.90 2.36
CA ALA A 559 9.93 31.39 2.82
C ALA A 559 9.79 30.46 4.04
N ALA A 560 8.93 30.80 5.00
CA ALA A 560 8.64 29.94 6.13
C ALA A 560 7.92 28.65 5.73
N LEU A 561 7.06 28.69 4.70
CA LEU A 561 6.38 27.51 4.18
C LEU A 561 7.34 26.59 3.42
N ALA A 562 8.23 27.16 2.60
CA ALA A 562 9.29 26.43 1.91
C ALA A 562 10.28 25.79 2.90
N GLY A 563 10.55 26.44 4.03
CA GLY A 563 11.37 25.87 5.10
C GLY A 563 10.77 24.63 5.78
N TYR A 564 9.44 24.43 5.71
CA TYR A 564 8.81 23.17 6.12
C TYR A 564 8.74 22.16 4.98
N GLU A 565 8.37 22.62 3.78
CA GLU A 565 8.08 21.73 2.66
C GLU A 565 9.32 21.11 2.03
N LEU A 566 10.40 21.88 1.81
CA LEU A 566 11.57 21.39 1.08
C LEU A 566 12.34 20.31 1.86
N PRO A 567 12.71 20.52 3.15
CA PRO A 567 13.46 19.48 3.86
C PRO A 567 12.66 18.20 4.05
N LEU A 568 11.37 18.32 4.36
CA LEU A 568 10.52 17.16 4.61
C LEU A 568 10.08 16.47 3.31
N GLY A 569 9.85 17.23 2.24
CA GLY A 569 9.64 16.69 0.91
C GLY A 569 10.82 15.84 0.43
N VAL A 570 12.06 16.30 0.63
CA VAL A 570 13.27 15.53 0.29
C VAL A 570 13.43 14.28 1.16
N MET A 571 12.85 14.28 2.37
CA MET A 571 12.74 13.08 3.21
C MET A 571 11.55 12.18 2.84
N GLY A 572 10.86 12.45 1.73
CA GLY A 572 9.71 11.66 1.27
C GLY A 572 8.38 12.03 1.94
N PHE A 573 8.32 13.15 2.67
CA PHE A 573 7.13 13.68 3.33
C PHE A 573 6.66 15.02 2.72
N PRO A 574 6.33 15.09 1.42
CA PRO A 574 5.67 16.27 0.87
C PRO A 574 4.33 16.50 1.59
N GLY A 575 3.94 17.76 1.79
CA GLY A 575 2.67 18.12 2.41
C GLY A 575 2.77 18.84 3.77
N VAL A 576 3.93 18.82 4.43
CA VAL A 576 4.07 19.47 5.74
C VAL A 576 3.93 21.00 5.63
N GLY A 577 4.50 21.60 4.60
CA GLY A 577 4.32 23.02 4.31
C GLY A 577 2.86 23.37 3.98
N TRP A 578 2.13 22.46 3.33
CA TRP A 578 0.69 22.60 3.07
C TRP A 578 -0.12 22.63 4.36
N LEU A 579 0.22 21.76 5.33
CA LEU A 579 -0.44 21.73 6.64
C LEU A 579 -0.26 23.09 7.32
N PHE A 580 0.97 23.59 7.32
CA PHE A 580 1.34 24.84 7.95
C PHE A 580 0.90 26.10 7.19
N ALA A 581 0.52 25.98 5.93
CA ALA A 581 -0.12 27.01 5.14
C ALA A 581 -1.65 27.05 5.33
N GLY A 582 -2.21 26.10 6.10
CA GLY A 582 -3.64 25.98 6.32
C GLY A 582 -4.36 25.37 5.12
N PHE A 583 -3.77 24.35 4.50
CA PHE A 583 -4.43 23.48 3.52
C PHE A 583 -4.47 22.05 4.06
N PRO A 584 -5.20 21.79 5.16
CA PRO A 584 -5.12 20.52 5.88
C PRO A 584 -5.52 19.32 5.01
N PHE A 585 -6.52 19.48 4.13
CA PHE A 585 -6.94 18.42 3.22
C PHE A 585 -5.83 18.00 2.24
N THR A 586 -5.23 18.96 1.53
CA THR A 586 -4.11 18.69 0.62
C THR A 586 -2.90 18.13 1.36
N ALA A 587 -2.63 18.67 2.55
CA ALA A 587 -1.55 18.18 3.40
C ALA A 587 -1.73 16.72 3.79
N SER A 588 -2.92 16.32 4.24
CA SER A 588 -3.21 14.93 4.62
C SER A 588 -3.00 13.96 3.45
N ILE A 589 -3.40 14.33 2.23
CA ILE A 589 -3.19 13.50 1.04
C ILE A 589 -1.69 13.33 0.78
N LEU A 590 -0.95 14.44 0.71
CA LEU A 590 0.49 14.39 0.41
C LEU A 590 1.29 13.67 1.50
N LEU A 591 0.92 13.85 2.77
CA LEU A 591 1.57 13.19 3.91
C LEU A 591 1.26 11.70 4.01
N MET A 592 0.21 11.22 3.37
CA MET A 592 -0.11 9.80 3.29
C MET A 592 0.54 9.16 2.04
N VAL A 593 0.43 9.82 0.89
CA VAL A 593 0.92 9.29 -0.39
C VAL A 593 2.43 9.41 -0.51
N GLY A 594 3.01 10.54 -0.12
CA GLY A 594 4.43 10.83 -0.28
C GLY A 594 5.33 9.76 0.36
N PRO A 595 5.14 9.43 1.64
CA PRO A 595 5.95 8.42 2.31
C PRO A 595 5.69 7.01 1.78
N ALA A 596 4.43 6.70 1.43
CA ALA A 596 4.08 5.42 0.84
C ALA A 596 4.80 5.20 -0.50
N VAL A 597 4.85 6.23 -1.36
CA VAL A 597 5.58 6.14 -2.63
C VAL A 597 7.08 6.05 -2.38
N SER A 598 7.62 6.96 -1.56
CA SER A 598 9.06 7.12 -1.38
C SER A 598 9.71 5.99 -0.60
N TRP A 599 9.01 5.40 0.37
CA TRP A 599 9.60 4.45 1.32
C TRP A 599 8.92 3.09 1.35
N ALA A 600 7.91 2.85 0.52
CA ALA A 600 7.36 1.51 0.32
C ALA A 600 7.34 1.13 -1.16
N ILE A 601 6.69 1.91 -2.03
CA ILE A 601 6.49 1.52 -3.43
C ILE A 601 7.79 1.53 -4.22
N ILE A 602 8.53 2.64 -4.23
CA ILE A 602 9.80 2.74 -4.98
C ILE A 602 10.82 1.72 -4.46
N PRO A 603 11.08 1.60 -3.15
CA PRO A 603 12.01 0.58 -2.67
C PRO A 603 11.56 -0.83 -3.05
N VAL A 604 10.27 -1.18 -2.94
CA VAL A 604 9.80 -2.53 -3.29
C VAL A 604 9.91 -2.81 -4.80
N ALA A 605 9.62 -1.81 -5.65
CA ALA A 605 9.64 -1.96 -7.10
C ALA A 605 11.06 -1.99 -7.69
N PHE A 606 11.99 -1.21 -7.12
CA PHE A 606 13.34 -1.01 -7.64
C PHE A 606 14.45 -1.61 -6.76
N SER A 607 14.09 -2.32 -5.68
CA SER A 607 15.08 -2.99 -4.82
C SER A 607 15.79 -4.13 -5.57
N PRO A 608 17.10 -4.31 -5.36
CA PRO A 608 17.83 -5.47 -5.85
C PRO A 608 17.31 -6.79 -5.26
N TYR A 609 16.62 -6.74 -4.12
CA TYR A 609 15.96 -7.89 -3.49
C TYR A 609 14.54 -8.14 -4.04
N GLY A 610 14.04 -7.27 -4.93
CA GLY A 610 12.78 -7.45 -5.63
C GLY A 610 12.97 -8.32 -6.88
N GLN A 611 12.04 -9.24 -7.13
CA GLN A 611 12.01 -10.06 -8.35
C GLN A 611 11.32 -9.34 -9.53
N GLY A 612 11.10 -8.02 -9.43
CA GLY A 612 10.37 -7.23 -10.40
C GLY A 612 11.22 -6.81 -11.62
N PRO A 613 10.57 -6.46 -12.74
CA PRO A 613 11.25 -6.06 -13.98
C PRO A 613 12.04 -4.75 -13.85
N LEU A 614 11.77 -3.95 -12.81
CA LEU A 614 12.39 -2.64 -12.57
C LEU A 614 13.66 -2.71 -11.70
N ARG A 615 14.14 -3.93 -11.36
CA ARG A 615 15.33 -4.12 -10.52
C ARG A 615 16.61 -3.50 -11.11
N ALA A 616 16.71 -3.44 -12.45
CA ALA A 616 17.93 -3.05 -13.15
C ALA A 616 18.35 -1.60 -12.85
N GLU A 617 17.38 -0.73 -12.59
CA GLU A 617 17.61 0.68 -12.27
C GLU A 617 18.05 0.90 -10.81
N GLY A 618 17.70 -0.03 -9.91
CA GLY A 618 18.06 -0.02 -8.50
C GLY A 618 17.41 1.11 -7.69
N TRP A 619 17.73 1.19 -6.40
CA TRP A 619 17.19 2.19 -5.46
C TRP A 619 17.56 3.65 -5.84
N LYS A 620 18.50 3.85 -6.78
CA LYS A 620 18.97 5.17 -7.24
C LYS A 620 17.83 6.06 -7.78
N VAL A 621 16.71 5.47 -8.21
CA VAL A 621 15.50 6.21 -8.61
C VAL A 621 14.98 7.13 -7.51
N GLU A 622 15.16 6.78 -6.22
CA GLU A 622 14.78 7.65 -5.10
C GLU A 622 15.58 8.96 -5.06
N LEU A 623 16.85 8.94 -5.49
CA LEU A 623 17.70 10.13 -5.53
C LEU A 623 17.15 11.19 -6.50
N VAL A 624 16.36 10.78 -7.49
CA VAL A 624 15.67 11.68 -8.42
C VAL A 624 14.26 12.01 -7.92
N TRP A 625 13.52 11.00 -7.46
CA TRP A 625 12.14 11.16 -7.00
C TRP A 625 11.99 12.09 -5.79
N LEU A 626 12.87 11.98 -4.80
CA LEU A 626 12.78 12.74 -3.55
C LEU A 626 12.94 14.26 -3.78
N PRO A 627 13.97 14.76 -4.49
CA PRO A 627 14.05 16.17 -4.86
C PRO A 627 12.91 16.62 -5.77
N LEU A 628 12.52 15.79 -6.76
CA LEU A 628 11.46 16.14 -7.70
C LEU A 628 10.12 16.33 -7.00
N SER A 629 9.73 15.39 -6.13
CA SER A 629 8.49 15.46 -5.36
C SER A 629 8.46 16.66 -4.41
N ALA A 630 9.59 16.96 -3.76
CA ALA A 630 9.74 18.14 -2.90
C ALA A 630 9.57 19.46 -3.67
N LEU A 631 10.17 19.56 -4.85
CA LEU A 631 10.09 20.74 -5.72
C LEU A 631 8.67 20.93 -6.27
N LEU A 632 8.05 19.86 -6.77
CA LEU A 632 6.68 19.88 -7.29
C LEU A 632 5.69 20.31 -6.20
N SER A 633 5.78 19.71 -5.01
CA SER A 633 4.93 20.06 -3.88
C SER A 633 5.14 21.51 -3.41
N SER A 634 6.40 21.96 -3.34
CA SER A 634 6.75 23.34 -2.97
C SER A 634 6.23 24.36 -4.00
N ALA A 635 6.36 24.07 -5.30
CA ALA A 635 5.88 24.93 -6.36
C ALA A 635 4.35 25.05 -6.34
N ALA A 636 3.66 23.92 -6.14
CA ALA A 636 2.20 23.90 -6.02
C ALA A 636 1.72 24.63 -4.75
N LEU A 637 2.42 24.48 -3.61
CA LEU A 637 2.16 25.20 -2.37
C LEU A 637 2.31 26.71 -2.56
N TYR A 638 3.38 27.14 -3.23
CA TYR A 638 3.62 28.55 -3.52
C TYR A 638 2.50 29.15 -4.37
N ARG A 639 2.08 28.46 -5.44
CA ARG A 639 0.97 28.89 -6.32
C ARG A 639 -0.35 28.98 -5.55
N ALA A 640 -0.70 27.95 -4.77
CA ALA A 640 -1.93 27.92 -3.98
C ALA A 640 -1.97 29.04 -2.93
N HIS A 641 -0.85 29.28 -2.25
CA HIS A 641 -0.73 30.33 -1.24
C HIS A 641 -0.74 31.73 -1.85
N ALA A 642 -0.11 31.94 -3.02
CA ALA A 642 -0.17 33.20 -3.75
C ALA A 642 -1.60 33.53 -4.19
N ARG A 643 -2.35 32.55 -4.71
CA ARG A 643 -3.77 32.72 -5.07
C ARG A 643 -4.63 33.09 -3.86
N ARG A 644 -4.44 32.41 -2.73
CA ARG A 644 -5.14 32.71 -1.47
C ARG A 644 -4.87 34.13 -0.96
N ARG A 645 -3.61 34.60 -1.06
CA ARG A 645 -3.27 35.98 -0.67
C ARG A 645 -3.88 37.02 -1.61
N ARG A 646 -3.91 36.79 -2.92
CA ARG A 646 -4.59 37.67 -3.88
C ARG A 646 -6.08 37.85 -3.56
N LEU A 647 -6.75 36.77 -3.15
CA LEU A 647 -8.17 36.81 -2.76
C LEU A 647 -8.42 37.50 -1.41
N LEU A 648 -7.44 37.49 -0.50
CA LEU A 648 -7.58 38.07 0.84
C LEU A 648 -7.14 39.53 0.93
N ASP A 649 -6.07 39.87 0.22
CA ASP A 649 -5.34 41.12 0.37
C ASP A 649 -5.39 41.97 -0.92
N GLY A 650 -6.11 41.52 -1.96
CA GLY A 650 -6.16 42.14 -3.29
C GLY A 650 -4.93 41.80 -4.16
N PRO A 651 -4.91 42.21 -5.45
CA PRO A 651 -3.69 42.16 -6.24
C PRO A 651 -2.59 43.02 -5.57
N PRO A 652 -1.30 42.60 -5.64
CA PRO A 652 -0.22 43.40 -5.06
C PRO A 652 -0.25 44.80 -5.67
N PRO A 653 -0.08 45.87 -4.87
CA PRO A 653 -0.15 47.23 -5.39
C PRO A 653 0.90 47.41 -6.48
N GLY A 654 0.43 47.62 -7.71
CA GLY A 654 1.23 48.16 -8.81
C GLY A 654 1.87 49.46 -8.33
N GLY A 655 3.17 49.59 -8.58
CA GLY A 655 3.99 50.60 -7.94
C GLY A 655 3.44 52.00 -8.14
N HIS A 656 3.24 52.72 -7.03
CA HIS A 656 3.46 54.16 -6.84
C HIS A 656 2.95 54.50 -5.44
N ARG A 657 3.86 54.69 -4.49
CA ARG A 657 3.66 55.61 -3.35
C ARG A 657 4.99 55.85 -2.64
N ARG A 658 5.60 56.98 -3.00
CA ARG A 658 6.55 57.74 -2.20
C ARG A 658 5.96 57.92 -0.79
N ARG A 659 6.73 57.58 0.26
CA ARG A 659 7.15 58.55 1.31
C ARG A 659 8.03 57.89 2.39
N ALA A 660 9.24 58.43 2.45
CA ALA A 660 10.03 58.77 3.64
C ALA A 660 10.35 57.68 4.68
N ARG A 661 11.46 56.98 4.44
CA ARG A 661 12.51 56.74 5.45
C ARG A 661 13.81 56.39 4.71
N THR A 662 14.81 57.27 4.84
CA THR A 662 16.25 57.18 4.49
C THR A 662 16.68 56.15 3.42
N PRO A 663 17.31 56.58 2.31
CA PRO A 663 17.55 55.74 1.14
C PRO A 663 18.66 54.73 1.42
N ARG A 664 18.30 53.48 1.71
CA ARG A 664 19.14 52.35 1.30
C ARG A 664 18.98 52.22 -0.20
N THR A 665 20.08 52.26 -0.95
CA THR A 665 20.03 52.20 -2.41
C THR A 665 19.35 50.90 -2.87
N ARG A 666 18.62 50.94 -4.01
CA ARG A 666 18.03 49.72 -4.61
C ARG A 666 19.09 48.63 -4.84
N ALA A 667 20.34 49.03 -5.03
CA ALA A 667 21.51 48.16 -5.10
C ALA A 667 21.78 47.42 -3.78
N GLU A 668 21.76 48.09 -2.62
CA GLU A 668 21.96 47.44 -1.30
C GLU A 668 20.84 46.47 -0.92
N ILE A 669 19.60 46.80 -1.27
CA ILE A 669 18.45 45.92 -1.02
C ILE A 669 18.50 44.69 -1.93
N ARG A 670 18.85 44.87 -3.22
CA ARG A 670 19.11 43.74 -4.13
C ARG A 670 20.33 42.95 -3.70
N ALA A 671 21.38 43.60 -3.22
CA ALA A 671 22.59 42.96 -2.72
C ALA A 671 22.22 42.09 -1.52
N ARG A 672 21.62 42.64 -0.44
CA ARG A 672 21.19 41.84 0.73
C ARG A 672 20.18 40.75 0.40
N TYR A 673 19.27 40.96 -0.56
CA TYR A 673 18.34 39.93 -1.02
C TYR A 673 19.07 38.83 -1.80
N ARG A 674 20.00 39.18 -2.70
CA ARG A 674 20.90 38.25 -3.38
C ARG A 674 21.87 37.57 -2.41
N THR A 675 22.33 38.22 -1.34
CA THR A 675 23.17 37.63 -0.31
C THR A 675 22.35 36.69 0.57
N ARG A 676 21.10 37.02 0.92
CA ARG A 676 20.22 36.11 1.68
C ARG A 676 19.78 34.91 0.86
N ILE A 677 19.46 35.12 -0.43
CA ILE A 677 19.18 34.03 -1.36
C ILE A 677 20.46 33.24 -1.63
N GLY A 678 21.61 33.90 -1.81
CA GLY A 678 22.90 33.25 -2.02
C GLY A 678 23.38 32.46 -0.80
N VAL A 679 23.10 32.94 0.42
CA VAL A 679 23.35 32.21 1.67
C VAL A 679 22.35 31.07 1.84
N ALA A 680 21.07 31.23 1.46
CA ALA A 680 20.07 30.16 1.53
C ALA A 680 20.30 29.08 0.46
N VAL A 681 20.63 29.47 -0.76
CA VAL A 681 21.05 28.60 -1.87
C VAL A 681 22.41 28.00 -1.57
N GLY A 682 23.30 28.74 -0.90
CA GLY A 682 24.59 28.24 -0.41
C GLY A 682 24.43 27.23 0.72
N LEU A 683 23.47 27.40 1.64
CA LEU A 683 23.13 26.44 2.70
C LEU A 683 22.43 25.20 2.14
N ILE A 684 21.48 25.39 1.22
CA ILE A 684 20.80 24.29 0.53
C ILE A 684 21.79 23.55 -0.37
N GLY A 685 22.68 24.26 -1.07
CA GLY A 685 23.79 23.70 -1.82
C GLY A 685 24.79 23.00 -0.93
N LEU A 686 25.16 23.55 0.23
CA LEU A 686 26.04 22.92 1.21
C LEU A 686 25.42 21.66 1.79
N VAL A 687 24.11 21.63 2.05
CA VAL A 687 23.38 20.43 2.51
C VAL A 687 23.25 19.38 1.39
N LEU A 688 22.91 19.81 0.17
CA LEU A 688 22.80 18.94 -1.00
C LEU A 688 24.15 18.45 -1.54
N VAL A 689 25.24 19.16 -1.27
CA VAL A 689 26.61 18.75 -1.57
C VAL A 689 27.17 17.93 -0.41
N SER A 690 26.99 18.30 0.85
CA SER A 690 27.54 17.51 1.98
C SER A 690 26.94 16.12 2.12
N LEU A 691 25.65 15.90 1.85
CA LEU A 691 25.05 14.57 1.94
C LEU A 691 25.63 13.53 0.95
N PRO A 692 25.91 13.88 -0.32
CA PRO A 692 26.60 12.97 -1.27
C PRO A 692 28.13 13.15 -1.36
N PHE A 693 28.70 14.29 -0.99
CA PHE A 693 30.14 14.57 -1.14
C PHE A 693 30.95 14.06 0.06
N VAL A 694 30.37 13.95 1.25
CA VAL A 694 31.07 13.36 2.41
C VAL A 694 31.42 11.88 2.17
N PRO A 695 30.54 11.01 1.62
CA PRO A 695 30.93 9.67 1.20
C PRO A 695 32.03 9.66 0.12
N ALA A 696 31.95 10.57 -0.86
CA ALA A 696 32.89 10.65 -1.97
C ALA A 696 34.30 11.13 -1.56
N VAL A 697 34.41 12.05 -0.59
CA VAL A 697 35.69 12.53 -0.04
C VAL A 697 36.20 11.63 1.08
N ALA A 698 35.30 10.95 1.82
CA ALA A 698 35.66 9.94 2.84
C ALA A 698 36.06 8.58 2.24
N GLY A 699 36.07 8.44 0.91
CA GLY A 699 36.43 7.20 0.23
C GLY A 699 35.43 6.04 0.43
N VAL A 700 34.24 6.31 0.95
CA VAL A 700 33.18 5.31 1.10
C VAL A 700 32.53 5.12 -0.27
N GLY A 701 33.06 4.17 -1.04
CA GLY A 701 32.68 3.89 -2.43
C GLY A 701 33.86 3.77 -3.41
N GLY A 702 35.11 3.88 -2.94
CA GLY A 702 36.30 3.58 -3.75
C GLY A 702 36.41 2.09 -4.09
N SER A 703 36.62 1.77 -5.36
CA SER A 703 36.48 0.44 -5.98
C SER A 703 37.66 -0.54 -5.75
N SER A 704 38.28 -0.55 -4.57
CA SER A 704 39.39 -1.48 -4.29
C SER A 704 39.28 -2.11 -2.91
N VAL A 705 39.08 -3.43 -2.86
CA VAL A 705 39.09 -4.21 -1.61
C VAL A 705 40.48 -4.18 -0.96
N GLN A 706 40.56 -3.80 0.32
CA GLN A 706 41.79 -3.80 1.12
C GLN A 706 41.78 -4.94 2.15
N TYR A 707 42.84 -5.76 2.16
CA TYR A 707 42.97 -6.89 3.08
C TYR A 707 43.88 -6.52 4.26
N SER A 708 43.51 -7.00 5.45
CA SER A 708 44.24 -6.79 6.70
C SER A 708 44.24 -8.06 7.55
N TYR A 709 45.28 -8.23 8.36
CA TYR A 709 45.29 -9.30 9.36
C TYR A 709 44.30 -8.97 10.49
N GLN A 710 43.47 -9.96 10.80
CA GLN A 710 42.40 -9.87 11.78
C GLN A 710 42.77 -10.66 13.04
N ARG A 711 42.52 -10.04 14.20
CA ARG A 711 42.61 -10.69 15.51
C ARG A 711 41.19 -11.01 15.96
N PHE A 712 40.86 -12.28 16.14
CA PHE A 712 39.51 -12.72 16.47
C PHE A 712 39.01 -12.19 17.81
N THR A 713 37.97 -11.36 17.78
CA THR A 713 37.16 -10.92 18.94
C THR A 713 35.74 -11.49 18.83
N LYS A 714 34.91 -11.47 19.89
CA LYS A 714 33.53 -12.02 19.81
C LYS A 714 32.64 -11.38 18.73
N GLU A 715 33.00 -10.19 18.26
CA GLU A 715 32.21 -9.37 17.33
C GLU A 715 32.64 -9.54 15.86
N ILE A 716 33.80 -10.14 15.62
CA ILE A 716 34.32 -10.38 14.26
C ILE A 716 33.74 -11.70 13.74
N THR A 717 32.66 -11.59 12.97
CA THR A 717 32.04 -12.66 12.20
C THR A 717 32.39 -12.54 10.72
N GLY A 718 32.27 -13.65 9.99
CA GLY A 718 32.65 -13.76 8.58
C GLY A 718 33.55 -14.96 8.31
N GLN A 719 34.08 -15.00 7.09
CA GLN A 719 34.94 -16.06 6.58
C GLN A 719 36.38 -15.54 6.51
N PHE A 720 37.32 -16.34 7.00
CA PHE A 720 38.72 -15.93 7.13
C PHE A 720 39.64 -16.98 6.54
N LEU A 721 40.65 -16.55 5.79
CA LEU A 721 41.78 -17.38 5.38
C LEU A 721 42.79 -17.44 6.53
N GLU A 722 43.11 -18.65 6.99
CA GLU A 722 44.19 -18.91 7.94
C GLU A 722 45.53 -18.94 7.20
N THR A 723 46.44 -18.04 7.57
CA THR A 723 47.80 -17.95 7.00
C THR A 723 48.85 -18.06 8.10
N PRO A 724 50.14 -18.32 7.78
CA PRO A 724 51.21 -18.37 8.78
C PRO A 724 51.38 -17.09 9.60
N ARG A 725 50.96 -15.94 9.07
CA ARG A 725 51.11 -14.62 9.70
C ARG A 725 49.85 -14.17 10.47
N GLY A 726 48.74 -14.89 10.32
CA GLY A 726 47.46 -14.55 10.95
C GLY A 726 46.26 -14.85 10.06
N HIS A 727 45.07 -14.46 10.52
CA HIS A 727 43.83 -14.65 9.77
C HIS A 727 43.53 -13.43 8.91
N VAL A 728 43.07 -13.63 7.69
CA VAL A 728 42.73 -12.56 6.76
C VAL A 728 41.25 -12.69 6.42
N ALA A 729 40.46 -11.64 6.65
CA ALA A 729 39.05 -11.67 6.26
C ALA A 729 38.95 -11.81 4.74
N LEU A 730 38.18 -12.79 4.29
CA LEU A 730 37.78 -12.86 2.90
C LEU A 730 36.67 -11.82 2.67
N PHE A 731 36.69 -11.22 1.49
CA PHE A 731 35.63 -10.32 1.11
C PHE A 731 34.44 -11.15 0.61
N ALA A 732 33.29 -11.01 1.26
CA ALA A 732 32.09 -11.75 0.95
C ALA A 732 31.20 -10.98 -0.01
N TRP A 733 30.98 -11.53 -1.20
CA TRP A 733 29.95 -11.05 -2.11
C TRP A 733 28.62 -11.72 -1.78
N SER A 734 27.56 -10.91 -1.72
CA SER A 734 26.21 -11.42 -1.43
C SER A 734 25.56 -12.15 -2.60
N ASP A 735 26.14 -12.05 -3.80
CA ASP A 735 25.69 -12.68 -5.04
C ASP A 735 26.91 -13.26 -5.78
N PRO A 736 26.75 -14.39 -6.51
CA PRO A 736 27.83 -14.92 -7.34
C PRO A 736 28.17 -13.92 -8.45
N GLN A 737 29.46 -13.65 -8.63
CA GLN A 737 29.93 -12.65 -9.58
C GLN A 737 29.98 -13.24 -11.00
N ALA A 738 29.38 -12.53 -11.97
CA ALA A 738 29.37 -12.95 -13.38
C ALA A 738 30.77 -12.99 -14.00
N THR A 739 31.71 -12.21 -13.44
CA THR A 739 33.13 -12.23 -13.79
C THR A 739 33.96 -12.32 -12.53
N TYR A 740 35.09 -13.02 -12.58
CA TYR A 740 35.95 -13.21 -11.41
C TYR A 740 36.49 -11.87 -10.91
N PRO A 741 36.33 -11.51 -9.62
CA PRO A 741 36.75 -10.21 -9.10
C PRO A 741 38.25 -9.95 -9.27
N HIS A 742 38.60 -8.82 -9.87
CA HIS A 742 39.99 -8.44 -10.15
C HIS A 742 40.82 -8.18 -8.87
N ASP A 743 40.14 -7.83 -7.79
CA ASP A 743 40.63 -7.51 -6.44
C ASP A 743 40.42 -8.65 -5.42
N ALA A 744 40.10 -9.86 -5.90
CA ALA A 744 40.12 -11.07 -5.07
C ALA A 744 41.50 -11.29 -4.44
N LEU A 745 41.52 -11.87 -3.24
CA LEU A 745 42.74 -12.09 -2.46
C LEU A 745 43.72 -13.01 -3.21
N ARG A 746 44.93 -12.52 -3.52
CA ARG A 746 45.99 -13.28 -4.20
C ARG A 746 47.03 -13.74 -3.19
N VAL A 747 47.16 -15.06 -2.99
CA VAL A 747 48.04 -15.68 -1.99
C VAL A 747 48.84 -16.83 -2.57
N ARG A 748 49.96 -17.20 -1.94
CA ARG A 748 50.74 -18.37 -2.36
C ARG A 748 50.09 -19.64 -1.80
N ALA A 749 50.30 -20.76 -2.48
CA ALA A 749 49.80 -22.06 -2.03
C ALA A 749 50.29 -22.41 -0.59
N ALA A 750 51.52 -22.01 -0.25
CA ALA A 750 52.10 -22.22 1.07
C ALA A 750 51.46 -21.35 2.18
N ASP A 751 50.77 -20.27 1.81
CA ASP A 751 50.15 -19.34 2.74
C ASP A 751 48.71 -19.75 3.09
N VAL A 752 48.12 -20.73 2.40
CA VAL A 752 46.77 -21.25 2.68
C VAL A 752 46.85 -22.42 3.65
N ARG A 753 46.62 -22.16 4.95
CA ARG A 753 46.60 -23.21 6.00
C ARG A 753 45.21 -23.79 6.24
N GLY A 754 44.18 -22.99 6.04
CA GLY A 754 42.79 -23.36 6.27
C GLY A 754 41.85 -22.18 6.16
N PHE A 755 40.58 -22.42 6.44
CA PHE A 755 39.51 -21.45 6.50
C PHE A 755 38.88 -21.49 7.88
N VAL A 756 38.68 -20.32 8.48
CA VAL A 756 37.97 -20.16 9.74
C VAL A 756 36.72 -19.37 9.48
N ILE A 757 35.57 -19.92 9.86
CA ILE A 757 34.26 -19.27 9.80
C ILE A 757 33.86 -18.92 11.21
N ARG A 758 33.40 -17.69 11.44
CA ARG A 758 32.88 -17.23 12.74
C ARG A 758 31.52 -16.59 12.54
N ALA A 759 30.54 -17.00 13.33
CA ALA A 759 29.16 -16.52 13.27
C ALA A 759 28.50 -16.66 14.66
N SER A 760 27.36 -16.01 14.90
CA SER A 760 26.59 -16.22 16.15
C SER A 760 26.14 -17.68 16.33
N ALA A 761 25.94 -18.40 15.23
CA ALA A 761 25.83 -19.84 15.18
C ALA A 761 26.40 -20.32 13.83
N VAL A 762 27.43 -21.18 13.86
CA VAL A 762 27.97 -21.77 12.62
C VAL A 762 27.11 -22.96 12.19
N ASP A 763 26.81 -23.01 10.88
CA ASP A 763 26.01 -24.09 10.30
C ASP A 763 26.81 -25.41 10.24
N SER A 764 26.18 -26.47 9.75
CA SER A 764 26.82 -27.73 9.43
C SER A 764 28.02 -27.51 8.47
N PRO A 765 29.12 -28.28 8.62
CA PRO A 765 30.29 -28.14 7.75
C PRO A 765 29.98 -28.26 6.26
N ALA A 766 28.94 -29.01 5.89
CA ALA A 766 28.49 -29.19 4.51
C ALA A 766 27.96 -27.90 3.84
N ALA A 767 27.59 -26.90 4.65
CA ALA A 767 27.16 -25.59 4.17
C ALA A 767 28.32 -24.68 3.73
N TYR A 768 29.57 -25.13 3.91
CA TYR A 768 30.78 -24.40 3.55
C TYR A 768 31.60 -25.21 2.56
N GLN A 769 31.63 -24.78 1.29
CA GLN A 769 32.22 -25.55 0.20
C GLN A 769 33.20 -24.69 -0.59
N LEU A 770 34.39 -25.22 -0.85
CA LEU A 770 35.38 -24.57 -1.69
C LEU A 770 35.32 -25.18 -3.10
N TYR A 771 35.30 -24.36 -4.14
CA TYR A 771 35.29 -24.78 -5.53
C TYR A 771 36.55 -24.29 -6.25
N ASP A 772 37.13 -25.15 -7.11
CA ASP A 772 38.17 -24.77 -8.08
C ASP A 772 37.47 -24.35 -9.37
N LEU A 773 37.49 -23.04 -9.66
CA LEU A 773 36.79 -22.47 -10.80
C LEU A 773 37.53 -22.70 -12.13
N ASP A 774 38.84 -23.00 -12.09
CA ASP A 774 39.63 -23.22 -13.29
C ASP A 774 39.49 -24.66 -13.81
N ARG A 775 39.34 -25.62 -12.89
CA ARG A 775 39.30 -27.06 -13.23
C ARG A 775 37.91 -27.67 -13.12
N GLY A 776 36.96 -26.97 -12.51
CA GLY A 776 35.60 -27.42 -12.30
C GLY A 776 35.52 -28.53 -11.24
N GLY A 777 34.92 -28.22 -10.09
CA GLY A 777 34.66 -29.20 -9.04
C GLY A 777 34.90 -28.65 -7.64
N SER A 778 34.39 -29.37 -6.63
CA SER A 778 34.59 -29.01 -5.22
C SER A 778 35.94 -29.53 -4.71
N VAL A 779 36.61 -28.71 -3.93
CA VAL A 779 37.82 -29.08 -3.19
C VAL A 779 37.39 -29.65 -1.84
N PRO A 780 37.73 -30.91 -1.53
CA PRO A 780 37.31 -31.51 -0.27
C PRO A 780 38.01 -30.82 0.92
N LEU A 781 37.19 -30.23 1.79
CA LEU A 781 37.62 -29.65 3.06
C LEU A 781 37.45 -30.67 4.20
N ALA A 782 38.50 -30.86 4.99
CA ALA A 782 38.45 -31.60 6.25
C ALA A 782 38.09 -30.65 7.39
N LEU A 783 37.19 -31.11 8.27
CA LEU A 783 36.87 -30.42 9.51
C LEU A 783 38.05 -30.55 10.49
N ARG A 784 38.65 -29.42 10.88
CA ARG A 784 39.71 -29.37 11.91
C ARG A 784 39.15 -29.13 13.31
N ARG A 785 38.16 -28.23 13.44
CA ARG A 785 37.54 -27.89 14.73
C ARG A 785 36.12 -27.36 14.50
N ARG A 786 35.18 -27.77 15.37
CA ARG A 786 33.80 -27.26 15.39
C ARG A 786 33.46 -26.77 16.80
N GLY A 787 32.91 -25.57 16.89
CA GLY A 787 32.29 -25.00 18.09
C GLY A 787 30.93 -24.40 17.75
N ALA A 788 30.25 -23.81 18.74
CA ALA A 788 28.93 -23.18 18.52
C ALA A 788 28.99 -21.94 17.61
N THR A 789 30.09 -21.17 17.69
CA THR A 789 30.26 -19.89 16.99
C THR A 789 31.45 -19.85 16.03
N GLN A 790 32.15 -20.98 15.88
CA GLN A 790 33.36 -21.06 15.06
C GLN A 790 33.52 -22.44 14.42
N LEU A 791 33.89 -22.45 13.15
CA LEU A 791 34.17 -23.64 12.35
C LEU A 791 35.52 -23.48 11.65
N ALA A 792 36.43 -24.43 11.81
CA ALA A 792 37.72 -24.43 11.13
C ALA A 792 37.81 -25.60 10.15
N LEU A 793 38.07 -25.28 8.89
CA LEU A 793 38.13 -26.19 7.75
C LEU A 793 39.52 -26.12 7.11
N ALA A 794 40.05 -27.22 6.59
CA ALA A 794 41.28 -27.19 5.82
C ALA A 794 41.19 -28.06 4.56
N PRO A 795 41.75 -27.62 3.42
CA PRO A 795 41.85 -28.47 2.24
C PRO A 795 42.58 -29.79 2.55
N ARG A 796 42.03 -30.92 2.11
CA ARG A 796 42.68 -32.25 2.27
C ARG A 796 43.99 -32.38 1.49
N ARG A 797 44.20 -31.53 0.49
CA ARG A 797 45.40 -31.46 -0.34
C ARG A 797 45.78 -30.00 -0.49
N THR A 798 47.08 -29.73 -0.62
CA THR A 798 47.58 -28.38 -0.91
C THR A 798 46.92 -27.83 -2.18
N LEU A 799 46.39 -26.61 -2.10
CA LEU A 799 45.74 -25.97 -3.24
C LEU A 799 46.75 -25.72 -4.36
N ARG A 800 46.39 -26.06 -5.59
CA ARG A 800 47.21 -25.76 -6.78
C ARG A 800 47.00 -24.30 -7.20
N PRO A 801 47.93 -23.70 -7.95
CA PRO A 801 47.68 -22.40 -8.55
C PRO A 801 46.37 -22.41 -9.37
N GLY A 802 45.49 -21.43 -9.13
CA GLY A 802 44.16 -21.34 -9.73
C GLY A 802 43.21 -20.39 -8.99
N ARG A 803 42.04 -20.16 -9.57
CA ARG A 803 40.93 -19.36 -9.01
C ARG A 803 39.98 -20.24 -8.18
N TYR A 804 39.65 -19.78 -6.98
CA TYR A 804 38.79 -20.51 -6.07
C TYR A 804 37.65 -19.64 -5.54
N GLU A 805 36.54 -20.31 -5.23
CA GLU A 805 35.34 -19.72 -4.63
C GLU A 805 34.99 -20.50 -3.37
N LEU A 806 34.95 -19.82 -2.22
CA LEU A 806 34.41 -20.38 -0.98
C LEU A 806 32.97 -19.92 -0.84
N LEU A 807 32.06 -20.89 -0.90
CA LEU A 807 30.64 -20.71 -0.68
C LEU A 807 30.35 -20.94 0.79
N ALA A 808 29.78 -19.95 1.47
CA ALA A 808 29.53 -19.98 2.91
C ALA A 808 28.08 -19.65 3.26
N ALA A 809 27.54 -20.24 4.32
CA ALA A 809 26.22 -19.85 4.84
C ALA A 809 26.26 -18.42 5.40
N LYS A 810 25.30 -17.58 4.99
CA LYS A 810 25.19 -16.16 5.37
C LYS A 810 24.48 -15.98 6.71
N GLU A 811 24.96 -15.07 7.54
CA GLU A 811 24.35 -14.73 8.82
C GLU A 811 23.27 -13.64 8.67
N GLY A 812 22.02 -13.94 9.02
CA GLY A 812 20.91 -12.97 9.01
C GLY A 812 19.51 -13.59 9.04
N MET A 813 18.50 -12.80 9.42
CA MET A 813 17.10 -13.22 9.62
C MET A 813 16.39 -13.77 8.37
N PHE A 814 17.05 -13.72 7.20
CA PHE A 814 16.46 -14.06 5.89
C PHE A 814 17.08 -15.30 5.21
N GLY A 815 18.17 -15.87 5.75
CA GLY A 815 18.91 -16.97 5.10
C GLY A 815 19.56 -16.56 3.76
N GLY A 816 20.69 -17.18 3.40
CA GLY A 816 21.43 -16.88 2.16
C GLY A 816 22.81 -17.54 2.10
N ARG A 817 23.55 -17.31 1.01
CA ARG A 817 24.96 -17.72 0.87
C ARG A 817 25.84 -16.51 0.58
N ASP A 818 27.04 -16.51 1.13
CA ASP A 818 28.13 -15.60 0.80
C ASP A 818 29.10 -16.30 -0.15
N TYR A 819 29.64 -15.53 -1.09
CA TYR A 819 30.54 -15.98 -2.14
C TYR A 819 31.88 -15.28 -1.97
N ASP A 820 32.91 -15.99 -1.51
CA ASP A 820 34.24 -15.43 -1.28
C ASP A 820 35.22 -15.89 -2.36
N TYR A 821 35.87 -14.95 -3.04
CA TYR A 821 36.83 -15.28 -4.11
C TYR A 821 38.29 -15.15 -3.63
N LEU A 822 39.11 -16.15 -3.95
CA LEU A 822 40.55 -16.14 -3.69
C LEU A 822 41.33 -16.81 -4.81
N GLN A 823 42.51 -16.26 -5.12
CA GLN A 823 43.39 -16.78 -6.15
C GLN A 823 44.69 -17.29 -5.52
N VAL A 824 44.98 -18.57 -5.78
CA VAL A 824 46.30 -19.14 -5.47
C VAL A 824 47.21 -18.87 -6.67
N VAL A 825 48.24 -18.07 -6.47
CA VAL A 825 49.12 -17.64 -7.57
C VAL A 825 50.26 -18.63 -7.82
N LYS A 826 50.82 -18.62 -9.03
CA LYS A 826 52.01 -19.41 -9.37
C LYS A 826 53.22 -18.88 -8.57
N PRO A 827 54.23 -19.73 -8.27
CA PRO A 827 55.48 -19.26 -7.67
C PRO A 827 56.07 -18.08 -8.46
N GLY A 828 56.52 -17.03 -7.76
CA GLY A 828 57.06 -15.80 -8.36
C GLY A 828 56.03 -14.74 -8.79
N SER A 829 54.72 -15.05 -8.79
CA SER A 829 53.67 -14.07 -9.10
C SER A 829 53.39 -13.10 -7.95
N PRO A 830 52.95 -11.86 -8.23
CA PRO A 830 52.64 -10.88 -7.19
C PRO A 830 51.43 -11.32 -6.34
N VAL A 831 51.55 -11.12 -5.03
CA VAL A 831 50.49 -11.39 -4.03
C VAL A 831 49.88 -10.08 -3.54
N THR A 832 48.65 -10.15 -3.02
CA THR A 832 47.98 -8.97 -2.47
C THR A 832 48.72 -8.48 -1.22
N ALA A 833 49.00 -7.18 -1.14
CA ALA A 833 49.57 -6.58 0.06
C ALA A 833 48.53 -6.60 1.19
N ILE A 834 48.85 -7.27 2.30
CA ILE A 834 47.97 -7.39 3.47
C ILE A 834 48.51 -6.47 4.56
N SER A 835 47.72 -5.48 4.95
CA SER A 835 48.14 -4.49 5.94
C SER A 835 48.27 -5.12 7.35
N THR A 836 49.40 -4.84 8.00
CA THR A 836 49.66 -5.13 9.42
C THR A 836 49.36 -3.84 10.20
N GLY A 837 48.15 -3.71 10.74
CA GLY A 837 47.66 -2.42 11.26
C GLY A 837 48.57 -1.74 12.29
N SER A 838 49.19 -0.60 11.91
CA SER A 838 49.80 0.35 12.87
C SER A 838 49.91 1.81 12.41
N ASP A 839 49.29 2.26 11.31
CA ASP A 839 49.25 3.70 11.00
C ASP A 839 48.08 4.38 11.71
N ARG A 840 48.34 4.70 12.99
CA ARG A 840 47.35 5.07 14.01
C ARG A 840 47.32 6.56 14.36
N THR A 841 47.92 7.45 13.57
CA THR A 841 48.12 8.85 13.99
C THR A 841 47.17 9.88 13.35
N SER A 842 46.65 9.65 12.14
CA SER A 842 45.81 10.66 11.46
C SER A 842 44.28 10.45 11.58
N ARG A 843 43.80 9.22 11.82
CA ARG A 843 42.36 8.88 11.97
C ARG A 843 41.73 9.14 13.35
N PRO A 844 42.38 8.88 14.51
CA PRO A 844 41.72 8.97 15.82
C PRO A 844 41.26 10.39 16.19
N VAL A 845 41.91 11.42 15.64
CA VAL A 845 41.59 12.81 15.94
C VAL A 845 40.27 13.23 15.28
N ALA A 846 40.00 12.77 14.05
CA ALA A 846 38.78 13.10 13.32
C ALA A 846 37.55 12.40 13.91
N ASP A 847 37.70 11.14 14.33
CA ASP A 847 36.61 10.34 14.92
C ASP A 847 36.15 10.93 16.27
N ALA A 848 37.10 11.42 17.09
CA ALA A 848 36.83 12.02 18.40
C ALA A 848 36.12 13.38 18.37
N LEU A 849 36.02 14.04 17.20
CA LEU A 849 35.43 15.39 17.10
C LEU A 849 33.93 15.42 17.40
N LEU A 850 33.19 14.37 17.02
CA LEU A 850 31.75 14.30 17.23
C LEU A 850 31.37 14.14 18.71
N PRO A 851 31.88 13.13 19.45
CA PRO A 851 31.59 13.00 20.88
C PRO A 851 32.18 14.17 21.68
N LEU A 852 33.35 14.71 21.29
CA LEU A 852 33.90 15.91 21.92
C LEU A 852 32.99 17.13 21.71
N GLY A 853 32.47 17.32 20.50
CA GLY A 853 31.49 18.35 20.20
C GLY A 853 30.21 18.20 21.03
N ALA A 854 29.72 16.97 21.17
CA ALA A 854 28.54 16.68 21.99
C ALA A 854 28.81 16.96 23.48
N ALA A 855 29.98 16.60 23.99
CA ALA A 855 30.43 16.87 25.36
C ALA A 855 30.50 18.37 25.65
N ILE A 856 31.09 19.16 24.74
CA ILE A 856 31.19 20.62 24.88
C ILE A 856 29.79 21.25 24.88
N VAL A 857 28.91 20.87 23.95
CA VAL A 857 27.54 21.40 23.90
C VAL A 857 26.76 21.05 25.17
N ALA A 858 26.87 19.81 25.64
CA ALA A 858 26.23 19.37 26.88
C ALA A 858 26.78 20.11 28.12
N LEU A 859 28.10 20.32 28.20
CA LEU A 859 28.73 21.05 29.31
C LEU A 859 28.34 22.53 29.33
N LEU A 860 28.34 23.18 28.17
CA LEU A 860 27.85 24.56 28.03
C LEU A 860 26.38 24.66 28.47
N PHE A 861 25.56 23.68 28.08
CA PHE A 861 24.17 23.65 28.46
C PHE A 861 23.98 23.46 29.97
N ALA A 862 24.75 22.53 30.58
CA ALA A 862 24.77 22.30 32.02
C ALA A 862 25.18 23.58 32.79
N GLY A 863 26.22 24.28 32.33
CA GLY A 863 26.69 25.54 32.93
C GLY A 863 25.67 26.68 32.83
N LEU A 864 24.94 26.80 31.71
CA LEU A 864 23.85 27.78 31.57
C LEU A 864 22.67 27.46 32.49
N LEU A 865 22.32 26.19 32.66
CA LEU A 865 21.28 25.77 33.60
C LEU A 865 21.71 25.94 35.05
N GLY A 866 22.96 25.63 35.39
CA GLY A 866 23.55 25.83 36.71
C GLY A 866 23.62 27.30 37.11
N SER A 867 24.12 28.17 36.23
CA SER A 867 24.11 29.62 36.45
C SER A 867 22.68 30.18 36.58
N SER A 868 21.73 29.64 35.81
CA SER A 868 20.30 29.97 35.95
C SER A 868 19.70 29.47 37.26
N PHE A 869 20.20 28.36 37.82
CA PHE A 869 19.80 27.82 39.11
C PHE A 869 20.34 28.69 40.25
N VAL A 870 21.63 29.05 40.24
CA VAL A 870 22.23 29.95 41.25
C VAL A 870 21.51 31.30 41.29
N ARG A 871 21.16 31.86 40.13
CA ARG A 871 20.41 33.13 40.07
C ARG A 871 18.97 33.03 40.55
N ARG A 872 18.31 31.89 40.31
CA ARG A 872 16.92 31.63 40.71
C ARG A 872 16.73 30.14 41.00
N PRO A 873 16.84 29.72 42.28
CA PRO A 873 16.85 28.31 42.65
C PRO A 873 15.52 27.66 42.30
N ALA A 874 15.59 26.58 41.54
CA ALA A 874 14.43 25.79 41.14
C ALA A 874 14.87 24.34 40.85
N GLY A 875 14.27 23.37 41.55
CA GLY A 875 14.71 21.97 41.55
C GLY A 875 14.84 21.34 40.16
N GLN A 876 13.92 21.66 39.23
CA GLN A 876 14.00 21.17 37.85
C GLN A 876 15.29 21.61 37.12
N LYS A 877 15.80 22.83 37.40
CA LYS A 877 17.01 23.33 36.76
C LYS A 877 18.25 22.61 37.27
N ALA A 878 18.27 22.29 38.57
CA ALA A 878 19.34 21.50 39.18
C ALA A 878 19.38 20.08 38.59
N LEU A 879 18.21 19.43 38.48
CA LEU A 879 18.08 18.09 37.89
C LEU A 879 18.48 18.08 36.40
N TRP A 880 18.07 19.08 35.62
CA TRP A 880 18.49 19.18 34.22
C TRP A 880 19.98 19.49 34.07
N ALA A 881 20.53 20.38 34.90
CA ALA A 881 21.96 20.68 34.90
C ALA A 881 22.78 19.42 35.23
N ALA A 882 22.37 18.64 36.23
CA ALA A 882 23.00 17.37 36.59
C ALA A 882 22.89 16.34 35.45
N GLY A 883 21.74 16.24 34.78
CA GLY A 883 21.54 15.34 33.64
C GLY A 883 22.44 15.68 32.45
N PHE A 884 22.57 16.96 32.09
CA PHE A 884 23.48 17.38 31.02
C PHE A 884 24.95 17.30 31.42
N ALA A 885 25.29 17.47 32.70
CA ALA A 885 26.64 17.21 33.19
C ALA A 885 27.00 15.72 33.05
N CYS A 886 26.08 14.80 33.39
CA CYS A 886 26.27 13.37 33.18
C CYS A 886 26.42 13.04 31.68
N PHE A 887 25.63 13.68 30.80
CA PHE A 887 25.76 13.54 29.35
C PHE A 887 27.16 13.97 28.89
N ALA A 888 27.65 15.11 29.38
CA ALA A 888 28.97 15.62 29.05
C ALA A 888 30.09 14.67 29.50
N VAL A 889 29.98 14.09 30.70
CA VAL A 889 30.93 13.09 31.21
C VAL A 889 30.92 11.83 30.34
N ALA A 890 29.74 11.35 29.94
CA ALA A 890 29.62 10.18 29.07
C ALA A 890 30.26 10.41 27.70
N ALA A 891 29.93 11.52 27.04
CA ALA A 891 30.49 11.88 25.74
C ALA A 891 32.01 12.17 25.82
N ALA A 892 32.50 12.70 26.94
CA ALA A 892 33.93 12.86 27.18
C ALA A 892 34.64 11.51 27.37
N CYS A 893 34.00 10.54 28.03
CA CYS A 893 34.52 9.18 28.14
C CYS A 893 34.61 8.51 26.77
N GLU A 894 33.62 8.69 25.89
CA GLU A 894 33.65 8.18 24.51
C GLU A 894 34.76 8.84 23.68
N ALA A 895 34.94 10.16 23.78
CA ALA A 895 36.03 10.86 23.10
C ALA A 895 37.41 10.40 23.60
N ALA A 896 37.56 10.18 24.92
CA ALA A 896 38.77 9.64 25.51
C ALA A 896 39.02 8.18 25.07
N ALA A 897 37.96 7.37 24.95
CA ALA A 897 38.05 5.98 24.50
C ALA A 897 38.45 5.89 23.02
N GLN A 898 38.00 6.83 22.19
CA GLN A 898 38.40 6.92 20.79
C GLN A 898 39.88 7.23 20.62
N ARG A 899 40.45 8.00 21.56
CA ARG A 899 41.88 8.35 21.56
C ARG A 899 42.78 7.30 22.21
N ALA A 900 42.38 6.74 23.35
CA ALA A 900 43.24 5.91 24.22
C ALA A 900 42.75 4.46 24.40
N GLY A 901 41.57 4.11 23.86
CA GLY A 901 40.91 2.83 24.08
C GLY A 901 40.06 2.80 25.36
N TRP A 902 39.22 1.78 25.50
CA TRP A 902 38.38 1.59 26.68
C TRP A 902 39.17 0.99 27.84
N SER A 903 39.20 1.69 28.97
CA SER A 903 39.62 1.13 30.26
C SER A 903 38.41 0.81 31.13
N GLU A 904 38.60 -0.03 32.16
CA GLU A 904 37.53 -0.37 33.09
C GLU A 904 36.92 0.86 33.76
N GLY A 905 37.77 1.79 34.23
CA GLY A 905 37.32 3.02 34.85
C GLY A 905 36.53 3.91 33.88
N LEU A 906 37.01 4.02 32.63
CA LEU A 906 36.36 4.82 31.60
C LEU A 906 34.98 4.25 31.21
N PHE A 907 34.88 2.92 31.09
CA PHE A 907 33.63 2.25 30.81
C PHE A 907 32.64 2.35 31.96
N LYS A 908 33.07 2.14 33.22
CA LYS A 908 32.20 2.31 34.40
C LYS A 908 31.68 3.75 34.53
N ALA A 909 32.54 4.74 34.29
CA ALA A 909 32.15 6.16 34.30
C ALA A 909 31.14 6.48 33.18
N TYR A 910 31.40 6.03 31.95
CA TYR A 910 30.46 6.13 30.83
C TYR A 910 29.11 5.48 31.14
N TYR A 911 29.13 4.27 31.69
CA TYR A 911 27.94 3.49 31.96
C TYR A 911 27.05 4.14 33.03
N VAL A 912 27.64 4.59 34.14
CA VAL A 912 26.92 5.32 35.18
C VAL A 912 26.38 6.65 34.63
N ALA A 913 27.23 7.45 33.99
CA ALA A 913 26.87 8.79 33.57
C ALA A 913 25.84 8.77 32.43
N GLY A 914 26.15 8.11 31.32
CA GLY A 914 25.33 8.06 30.11
C GLY A 914 24.25 6.98 30.18
N GLY A 915 24.67 5.75 30.47
CA GLY A 915 23.81 4.56 30.45
C GLY A 915 22.75 4.53 31.55
N VAL A 916 22.96 5.22 32.67
CA VAL A 916 22.05 5.15 33.84
C VAL A 916 21.48 6.53 34.21
N LEU A 917 22.32 7.53 34.49
CA LEU A 917 21.88 8.74 35.20
C LEU A 917 21.38 9.86 34.31
N THR A 918 21.94 10.03 33.11
CA THR A 918 21.63 11.15 32.20
C THR A 918 20.14 11.28 31.94
N VAL A 919 19.51 10.24 31.37
CA VAL A 919 18.10 10.28 30.98
C VAL A 919 17.20 10.36 32.22
N ALA A 920 17.59 9.69 33.29
CA ALA A 920 16.88 9.69 34.57
C ALA A 920 16.76 11.09 35.17
N LEU A 921 17.87 11.82 35.25
CA LEU A 921 17.94 13.18 35.79
C LEU A 921 17.20 14.18 34.89
N LEU A 922 17.34 14.05 33.56
CA LEU A 922 16.60 14.88 32.60
C LEU A 922 15.08 14.67 32.70
N GLY A 923 14.65 13.41 32.81
CA GLY A 923 13.26 13.06 33.04
C GLY A 923 12.75 13.50 34.40
N ALA A 924 13.55 13.37 35.47
CA ALA A 924 13.21 13.83 36.81
C ALA A 924 12.98 15.35 36.86
N GLY A 925 13.80 16.14 36.17
CA GLY A 925 13.57 17.58 36.04
C GLY A 925 12.28 17.92 35.29
N SER A 926 11.87 17.07 34.34
CA SER A 926 10.59 17.21 33.63
C SER A 926 9.40 16.79 34.50
N ALA A 927 9.54 15.69 35.26
CA ALA A 927 8.57 15.22 36.24
C ALA A 927 8.35 16.25 37.37
N TRP A 928 9.41 16.95 37.78
CA TRP A 928 9.35 18.01 38.79
C TRP A 928 8.32 19.09 38.45
N LEU A 929 8.17 19.43 37.16
CA LEU A 929 7.17 20.40 36.71
C LEU A 929 5.73 19.88 36.78
N LEU A 930 5.53 18.56 36.79
CA LEU A 930 4.23 17.91 36.75
C LEU A 930 3.75 17.46 38.15
N LEU A 931 4.69 17.13 39.04
CA LEU A 931 4.40 16.57 40.36
C LEU A 931 4.08 17.64 41.40
N LYS A 932 3.25 17.26 42.39
CA LYS A 932 2.97 18.03 43.62
C LYS A 932 4.12 17.88 44.62
N GLN A 933 4.24 18.78 45.60
CA GLN A 933 5.37 18.86 46.53
C GLN A 933 5.74 17.51 47.18
N ARG A 934 4.80 16.81 47.83
CA ARG A 934 5.07 15.49 48.45
C ARG A 934 5.63 14.45 47.47
N ALA A 935 5.16 14.47 46.22
CA ALA A 935 5.63 13.55 45.18
C ALA A 935 7.00 13.97 44.61
N ARG A 936 7.37 15.25 44.69
CA ARG A 936 8.71 15.74 44.34
C ARG A 936 9.75 15.29 45.37
N ASP A 937 9.40 15.36 46.66
CA ASP A 937 10.28 14.93 47.75
C ASP A 937 10.51 13.42 47.69
N LEU A 938 9.44 12.64 47.47
CA LEU A 938 9.55 11.20 47.22
C LEU A 938 10.39 10.89 45.97
N LEU A 939 10.19 11.62 44.88
CA LEU A 939 10.97 11.45 43.65
C LEU A 939 12.46 11.71 43.91
N LEU A 940 12.82 12.78 44.64
CA LEU A 940 14.21 13.07 44.98
C LEU A 940 14.80 12.00 45.89
N GLY A 941 14.09 11.60 46.95
CA GLY A 941 14.55 10.54 47.85
C GLY A 941 14.78 9.23 47.10
N ALA A 942 13.82 8.81 46.28
CA ALA A 942 13.94 7.61 45.46
C ALA A 942 15.09 7.72 44.43
N LEU A 943 15.26 8.90 43.80
CA LEU A 943 16.32 9.12 42.82
C LEU A 943 17.70 9.10 43.47
N VAL A 944 17.88 9.71 44.65
CA VAL A 944 19.15 9.67 45.39
C VAL A 944 19.50 8.23 45.78
N VAL A 945 18.54 7.48 46.35
CA VAL A 945 18.74 6.07 46.70
C VAL A 945 19.07 5.24 45.46
N ALA A 946 18.32 5.41 44.37
CA ALA A 946 18.55 4.68 43.12
C ALA A 946 19.90 5.05 42.47
N THR A 947 20.31 6.32 42.52
CA THR A 947 21.63 6.76 42.05
C THR A 947 22.74 6.14 42.87
N ALA A 948 22.66 6.16 44.20
CA ALA A 948 23.65 5.54 45.07
C ALA A 948 23.73 4.02 44.83
N ALA A 949 22.58 3.34 44.78
CA ALA A 949 22.50 1.91 44.51
C ALA A 949 23.06 1.55 43.13
N ALA A 950 22.77 2.34 42.09
CA ALA A 950 23.29 2.12 40.75
C ALA A 950 24.81 2.36 40.67
N VAL A 951 25.33 3.42 41.29
CA VAL A 951 26.76 3.72 41.33
C VAL A 951 27.52 2.59 42.04
N VAL A 952 27.05 2.15 43.22
CA VAL A 952 27.64 1.02 43.95
C VAL A 952 27.56 -0.26 43.13
N SER A 953 26.41 -0.54 42.51
CA SER A 953 26.23 -1.73 41.66
C SER A 953 27.19 -1.75 40.47
N VAL A 954 27.42 -0.61 39.80
CA VAL A 954 28.36 -0.52 38.66
C VAL A 954 29.82 -0.53 39.12
N ALA A 955 30.13 0.08 40.27
CA ALA A 955 31.48 0.09 40.83
C ALA A 955 31.93 -1.33 41.21
N LEU A 956 31.05 -2.10 41.87
CA LEU A 956 31.32 -3.46 42.32
C LEU A 956 31.17 -4.52 41.20
N ALA A 957 30.50 -4.19 40.10
CA ALA A 957 30.33 -5.12 39.00
C ALA A 957 31.68 -5.47 38.33
N PRO A 958 31.99 -6.78 38.17
CA PRO A 958 33.16 -7.21 37.42
C PRO A 958 33.01 -6.83 35.93
N VAL A 959 34.08 -6.30 35.32
CA VAL A 959 34.08 -5.99 33.89
C VAL A 959 34.88 -7.05 33.13
N GLY A 960 34.26 -7.64 32.11
CA GLY A 960 34.90 -8.61 31.24
C GLY A 960 36.00 -7.95 30.40
N GLN A 961 37.26 -8.13 30.78
CA GLN A 961 38.42 -7.55 30.09
C GLN A 961 38.48 -7.94 28.60
N GLY A 962 37.99 -9.13 28.25
CA GLY A 962 37.85 -9.56 26.84
C GLY A 962 36.84 -8.75 26.03
N ALA A 963 35.82 -8.16 26.65
CA ALA A 963 34.85 -7.30 25.97
C ALA A 963 35.37 -5.85 25.85
N LEU A 964 36.15 -5.36 26.82
CA LEU A 964 36.82 -4.06 26.75
C LEU A 964 37.86 -4.01 25.63
N THR A 965 38.69 -5.06 25.52
CA THR A 965 39.73 -5.18 24.49
C THR A 965 39.16 -5.45 23.08
N ALA A 966 37.95 -6.03 23.01
CA ALA A 966 37.24 -6.27 21.75
C ALA A 966 36.58 -5.01 21.18
N ALA A 967 36.16 -4.07 22.05
CA ALA A 967 35.54 -2.82 21.63
C ALA A 967 36.58 -1.93 20.92
N SER A 968 36.31 -1.59 19.65
CA SER A 968 37.11 -0.56 18.97
C SER A 968 36.91 0.79 19.65
N GLY A 969 37.93 1.66 19.69
CA GLY A 969 37.80 3.00 20.28
C GLY A 969 36.57 3.77 19.77
N MET A 970 36.14 3.50 18.53
CA MET A 970 34.95 4.04 17.89
C MET A 970 33.60 3.52 18.42
N ARG A 971 33.53 2.55 19.33
CA ARG A 971 32.26 1.97 19.82
C ARG A 971 32.33 1.69 21.32
N PRO A 972 31.33 2.08 22.12
CA PRO A 972 31.27 1.69 23.52
C PRO A 972 31.09 0.16 23.66
N PRO A 973 31.70 -0.48 24.67
CA PRO A 973 31.51 -1.90 24.94
C PRO A 973 30.03 -2.22 25.18
N PRO A 974 29.56 -3.42 24.79
CA PRO A 974 28.18 -3.81 25.01
C PRO A 974 27.86 -3.89 26.51
N ASN A 975 26.59 -3.71 26.89
CA ASN A 975 26.17 -3.77 28.30
C ASN A 975 26.52 -5.08 29.00
N SER A 976 26.65 -6.19 28.24
CA SER A 976 27.08 -7.50 28.74
C SER A 976 28.56 -7.55 29.17
N ALA A 977 29.35 -6.51 28.86
CA ALA A 977 30.71 -6.34 29.37
C ALA A 977 30.73 -6.07 30.88
N LEU A 978 29.64 -5.54 31.44
CA LEU A 978 29.45 -5.35 32.88
C LEU A 978 28.70 -6.57 33.43
N HIS A 979 29.38 -7.43 34.19
CA HIS A 979 28.78 -8.65 34.72
C HIS A 979 27.88 -8.36 35.93
N GLY A 980 26.83 -9.17 36.09
CA GLY A 980 25.84 -9.02 37.17
C GLY A 980 24.60 -8.22 36.75
N ASN A 981 23.82 -7.77 37.73
CA ASN A 981 22.48 -7.21 37.53
C ASN A 981 22.44 -5.67 37.44
N ALA A 982 23.60 -5.01 37.31
CA ALA A 982 23.70 -3.55 37.25
C ALA A 982 22.93 -2.93 36.05
N PHE A 983 22.76 -3.68 34.96
CA PHE A 983 21.97 -3.23 33.80
C PHE A 983 20.48 -3.01 34.11
N LEU A 984 19.93 -3.62 35.16
CA LEU A 984 18.55 -3.41 35.59
C LEU A 984 18.30 -1.95 35.98
N TRP A 985 19.29 -1.29 36.59
CA TRP A 985 19.23 0.13 36.92
C TRP A 985 19.18 1.00 35.65
N ALA A 986 19.97 0.66 34.63
CA ALA A 986 19.93 1.34 33.34
C ALA A 986 18.54 1.20 32.68
N ILE A 987 17.91 0.02 32.73
CA ILE A 987 16.56 -0.17 32.19
C ILE A 987 15.53 0.65 32.97
N ALA A 988 15.51 0.51 34.30
CA ALA A 988 14.53 1.18 35.15
C ALA A 988 14.59 2.71 35.04
N LEU A 989 15.81 3.28 35.16
CA LEU A 989 16.01 4.71 35.18
C LEU A 989 15.90 5.36 33.79
N ASN A 990 16.30 4.67 32.71
CA ASN A 990 16.05 5.17 31.35
C ASN A 990 14.57 5.11 30.96
N SER A 991 13.85 4.05 31.35
CA SER A 991 12.40 3.96 31.09
C SER A 991 11.66 5.07 31.84
N PHE A 992 11.98 5.29 33.12
CA PHE A 992 11.47 6.40 33.89
C PHE A 992 11.80 7.74 33.22
N GLY A 993 13.09 7.97 32.90
CA GLY A 993 13.55 9.23 32.36
C GLY A 993 12.94 9.56 31.00
N THR A 994 12.83 8.56 30.12
CA THR A 994 12.24 8.71 28.76
C THR A 994 10.76 9.03 28.85
N LEU A 995 10.02 8.32 29.72
CA LEU A 995 8.59 8.54 29.93
C LEU A 995 8.31 10.00 30.33
N PHE A 996 9.07 10.55 31.27
CA PHE A 996 8.85 11.92 31.74
C PHE A 996 9.44 13.00 30.83
N LEU A 997 10.58 12.74 30.17
CA LEU A 997 11.21 13.71 29.27
C LEU A 997 10.41 13.86 27.96
N ILE A 998 10.12 12.74 27.29
CA ILE A 998 9.36 12.74 26.03
C ILE A 998 7.86 12.92 26.31
N GLY A 999 7.32 12.15 27.26
CA GLY A 999 5.90 12.25 27.63
C GLY A 999 5.54 13.60 28.25
N GLY A 1000 6.42 14.20 29.06
CA GLY A 1000 6.23 15.56 29.59
C GLY A 1000 6.24 16.62 28.49
N SER A 1001 7.15 16.50 27.52
CA SER A 1001 7.18 17.38 26.34
C SER A 1001 5.91 17.24 25.51
N LEU A 1002 5.45 16.01 25.26
CA LEU A 1002 4.21 15.73 24.53
C LEU A 1002 2.98 16.27 25.25
N LEU A 1003 2.87 16.07 26.57
CA LEU A 1003 1.78 16.58 27.39
C LEU A 1003 1.75 18.12 27.36
N ALA A 1004 2.91 18.78 27.43
CA ALA A 1004 2.99 20.23 27.33
C ALA A 1004 2.59 20.76 25.93
N ILE A 1005 2.94 20.02 24.86
CA ILE A 1005 2.48 20.30 23.49
C ILE A 1005 0.95 20.18 23.40
N LEU A 1006 0.38 19.09 23.93
CA LEU A 1006 -1.07 18.84 23.97
C LEU A 1006 -1.81 19.93 24.76
N ARG A 1007 -1.24 20.39 25.87
CA ARG A 1007 -1.74 21.51 26.69
C ARG A 1007 -1.45 22.90 26.10
N ARG A 1008 -0.85 22.97 24.90
CA ARG A 1008 -0.47 24.20 24.19
C ARG A 1008 0.49 25.12 24.96
N GLN A 1009 1.27 24.56 25.87
CA GLN A 1009 2.22 25.30 26.69
C GLN A 1009 3.61 25.25 26.04
N ARG A 1010 4.16 26.43 25.72
CA ARG A 1010 5.53 26.59 25.16
C ARG A 1010 5.84 25.58 24.04
N VAL A 1011 4.88 25.39 23.13
CA VAL A 1011 4.89 24.31 22.11
C VAL A 1011 6.19 24.24 21.32
N ARG A 1012 6.73 25.39 20.87
CA ARG A 1012 7.99 25.42 20.10
C ARG A 1012 9.16 24.86 20.90
N THR A 1013 9.30 25.25 22.17
CA THR A 1013 10.35 24.75 23.07
C THR A 1013 10.23 23.24 23.29
N ASN A 1014 9.02 22.76 23.59
CA ASN A 1014 8.80 21.34 23.87
C ASN A 1014 8.92 20.45 22.62
N VAL A 1015 8.66 20.98 21.41
CA VAL A 1015 8.94 20.26 20.16
C VAL A 1015 10.45 20.07 19.98
N TRP A 1016 11.25 21.12 20.12
CA TRP A 1016 12.71 21.00 19.99
C TRP A 1016 13.34 20.07 21.04
N ILE A 1017 12.90 20.17 22.30
CA ILE A 1017 13.39 19.31 23.39
C ILE A 1017 12.94 17.85 23.17
N GLY A 1018 11.65 17.63 22.87
CA GLY A 1018 11.10 16.29 22.67
C GLY A 1018 11.67 15.60 21.44
N THR A 1019 11.83 16.31 20.31
CA THR A 1019 12.46 15.75 19.11
C THR A 1019 13.95 15.51 19.32
N GLY A 1020 14.66 16.41 20.01
CA GLY A 1020 16.05 16.18 20.39
C GLY A 1020 16.23 14.91 21.24
N ALA A 1021 15.36 14.71 22.24
CA ALA A 1021 15.34 13.51 23.08
C ALA A 1021 15.08 12.24 22.28
N LEU A 1022 14.14 12.31 21.34
CA LEU A 1022 13.81 11.17 20.48
C LEU A 1022 14.98 10.82 19.54
N VAL A 1023 15.68 11.82 18.98
CA VAL A 1023 16.85 11.59 18.12
C VAL A 1023 17.96 10.88 18.91
N VAL A 1024 18.29 11.34 20.12
CA VAL A 1024 19.27 10.65 20.98
C VAL A 1024 18.83 9.23 21.30
N ALA A 1025 17.56 9.03 21.69
CA ALA A 1025 17.03 7.71 22.06
C ALA A 1025 17.03 6.73 20.88
N LEU A 1026 16.74 7.20 19.66
CA LEU A 1026 16.78 6.37 18.45
C LEU A 1026 18.23 6.07 18.03
N ALA A 1027 19.13 7.06 18.09
CA ALA A 1027 20.54 6.88 17.76
C ALA A 1027 21.21 5.87 18.70
N THR A 1028 21.00 6.00 20.01
CA THR A 1028 21.48 5.06 21.03
C THR A 1028 20.70 3.74 21.04
N GLY A 1029 19.48 3.70 20.52
CA GLY A 1029 18.71 2.47 20.31
C GLY A 1029 19.25 1.63 19.14
N MET A 1030 19.68 2.28 18.05
CA MET A 1030 20.25 1.62 16.87
C MET A 1030 21.59 0.94 17.15
N SER A 1031 22.39 1.46 18.09
CA SER A 1031 23.63 0.80 18.53
C SER A 1031 23.37 -0.58 19.14
N ARG A 1032 22.24 -0.74 19.85
CA ARG A 1032 21.80 -2.03 20.41
C ARG A 1032 21.40 -3.05 19.33
N ALA A 1033 21.07 -2.59 18.13
CA ALA A 1033 20.77 -3.41 16.95
C ALA A 1033 22.00 -3.69 16.08
N GLY A 1034 23.21 -3.35 16.54
CA GLY A 1034 24.48 -3.64 15.86
C GLY A 1034 24.95 -2.56 14.87
N SER A 1035 24.20 -1.47 14.69
CA SER A 1035 24.57 -0.35 13.82
C SER A 1035 25.06 0.85 14.61
N TYR A 1036 26.35 1.15 14.50
CA TYR A 1036 27.02 2.22 15.26
C TYR A 1036 27.30 3.48 14.43
N SER A 1037 27.04 3.44 13.12
CA SER A 1037 27.52 4.45 12.16
C SER A 1037 26.96 5.87 12.37
N PHE A 1038 25.88 6.02 13.14
CA PHE A 1038 25.18 7.30 13.32
C PHE A 1038 25.01 7.72 14.80
N VAL A 1039 25.61 6.98 15.75
CA VAL A 1039 25.38 7.19 17.19
C VAL A 1039 25.85 8.58 17.63
N TYR A 1040 27.13 8.90 17.43
CA TYR A 1040 27.71 10.19 17.85
C TYR A 1040 27.13 11.38 17.08
N ALA A 1041 26.79 11.20 15.80
CA ALA A 1041 26.13 12.22 15.01
C ALA A 1041 24.70 12.49 15.54
N GLY A 1042 23.96 11.42 15.86
CA GLY A 1042 22.63 11.51 16.46
C GLY A 1042 22.65 12.15 17.85
N GLU A 1043 23.66 11.84 18.67
CA GLU A 1043 23.88 12.47 19.97
C GLU A 1043 24.15 13.96 19.86
N LEU A 1044 25.09 14.37 18.98
CA LEU A 1044 25.41 15.79 18.74
C LEU A 1044 24.20 16.57 18.19
N ILE A 1045 23.47 16.00 17.24
CA ILE A 1045 22.26 16.61 16.69
C ILE A 1045 21.20 16.73 17.79
N GLY A 1046 20.95 15.64 18.51
CA GLY A 1046 19.93 15.58 19.56
C GLY A 1046 20.19 16.57 20.69
N ILE A 1047 21.42 16.65 21.22
CA ILE A 1047 21.78 17.61 22.27
C ILE A 1047 21.69 19.06 21.77
N SER A 1048 22.12 19.32 20.53
CA SER A 1048 22.01 20.65 19.91
C SER A 1048 20.55 21.08 19.77
N MET A 1049 19.66 20.17 19.38
CA MET A 1049 18.22 20.44 19.29
C MET A 1049 17.61 20.78 20.65
N MET A 1050 17.96 20.03 21.70
CA MET A 1050 17.52 20.34 23.06
C MET A 1050 18.01 21.72 23.52
N PHE A 1051 19.28 22.05 23.23
CA PHE A 1051 19.88 23.35 23.53
C PHE A 1051 19.15 24.51 22.83
N PHE A 1052 18.85 24.38 21.53
CA PHE A 1052 18.07 25.38 20.80
C PHE A 1052 16.66 25.54 21.37
N GLY A 1053 16.01 24.44 21.74
CA GLY A 1053 14.72 24.44 22.42
C GLY A 1053 14.71 25.30 23.68
N PHE A 1054 15.74 25.16 24.51
CA PHE A 1054 15.91 25.95 25.73
C PHE A 1054 16.14 27.45 25.46
N ARG A 1055 16.93 27.80 24.45
CA ARG A 1055 17.20 29.20 24.08
C ARG A 1055 15.93 29.95 23.65
N PHE A 1056 14.95 29.24 23.07
CA PHE A 1056 13.63 29.82 22.76
C PHE A 1056 12.78 30.14 24.01
N ALA A 1057 13.03 29.47 25.14
CA ALA A 1057 12.31 29.72 26.40
C ALA A 1057 12.81 30.97 27.14
N ALA A 1058 14.02 31.45 26.82
CA ALA A 1058 14.66 32.61 27.46
C ALA A 1058 14.29 33.97 26.83
N ALA A 1059 13.49 34.00 25.76
CA ALA A 1059 13.05 35.26 25.16
C ALA A 1059 11.97 35.95 26.05
N PRO A 1060 12.13 37.25 26.42
CA PRO A 1060 11.17 37.94 27.25
C PRO A 1060 9.79 38.02 26.57
N PRO A 1061 8.68 37.83 27.31
CA PRO A 1061 7.36 38.09 26.75
C PRO A 1061 7.22 39.58 26.40
N PRO A 1062 6.52 39.92 25.30
CA PRO A 1062 6.25 41.32 24.95
C PRO A 1062 5.41 41.99 26.06
N LYS A 1063 5.82 43.19 26.49
CA LYS A 1063 5.06 44.00 27.46
C LYS A 1063 3.62 44.20 26.95
N PRO A 1064 2.59 44.06 27.80
CA PRO A 1064 1.22 44.39 27.41
C PRO A 1064 1.12 45.88 27.05
N ALA A 1065 0.41 46.19 25.96
CA ALA A 1065 0.12 47.55 25.57
C ALA A 1065 -0.88 48.20 26.56
N PRO A 1066 -0.80 49.52 26.82
CA PRO A 1066 -1.74 50.21 27.70
C PRO A 1066 -3.17 50.09 27.16
N ALA A 1067 -4.13 49.86 28.04
CA ALA A 1067 -5.55 49.79 27.68
C ALA A 1067 -6.04 51.16 27.21
N GLY A 1068 -6.30 51.29 25.90
CA GLY A 1068 -6.96 52.44 25.32
C GLY A 1068 -8.46 52.41 25.61
N SER A 1069 -8.96 53.52 26.15
CA SER A 1069 -10.35 53.84 26.46
C SER A 1069 -11.35 53.43 25.37
N ALA A 1070 -12.42 52.76 25.78
CA ALA A 1070 -13.58 52.47 24.94
C ALA A 1070 -14.30 53.76 24.51
N ALA A 1071 -14.64 53.86 23.23
CA ALA A 1071 -15.54 54.90 22.71
C ALA A 1071 -17.01 54.45 22.83
N PRO A 1072 -17.98 55.37 23.08
CA PRO A 1072 -19.35 55.02 23.40
C PRO A 1072 -20.16 54.51 22.19
N TYR A 1073 -21.07 53.60 22.49
CA TYR A 1073 -22.05 52.99 21.58
C TYR A 1073 -23.15 54.01 21.21
N LEU A 1074 -23.42 54.22 19.91
CA LEU A 1074 -24.60 54.94 19.43
C LEU A 1074 -25.72 53.93 19.13
N ILE A 1075 -26.87 54.10 19.76
CA ILE A 1075 -28.10 53.33 19.53
C ILE A 1075 -28.92 54.01 18.41
N PRO A 1076 -29.50 53.29 17.44
CA PRO A 1076 -30.40 53.86 16.44
C PRO A 1076 -31.82 54.02 16.98
N ALA A 1077 -32.43 55.17 16.71
CA ALA A 1077 -33.80 55.50 17.10
C ALA A 1077 -34.84 54.72 16.29
N GLY A 1078 -35.84 54.17 16.99
CA GLY A 1078 -37.03 53.54 16.44
C GLY A 1078 -38.15 53.50 17.48
N SER A 1079 -39.27 54.09 17.11
CA SER A 1079 -40.51 54.37 17.84
C SER A 1079 -41.20 53.18 18.53
N ALA A 1080 -41.78 53.41 19.72
CA ALA A 1080 -43.20 53.21 20.04
C ALA A 1080 -43.47 53.26 21.56
N THR A 1081 -44.15 54.34 21.97
CA THR A 1081 -45.34 54.42 22.85
C THR A 1081 -45.62 53.43 24.00
N GLN A 1082 -46.06 54.05 25.11
CA GLN A 1082 -46.92 53.57 26.21
C GLN A 1082 -46.30 52.61 27.23
N SER A 1083 -46.58 52.67 28.53
CA SER A 1083 -47.17 53.66 29.44
C SER A 1083 -46.90 53.11 30.85
N ARG A 1084 -46.72 54.01 31.83
CA ARG A 1084 -46.63 53.72 33.27
C ARG A 1084 -47.69 52.73 33.76
N VAL A 1085 -47.39 51.93 34.79
CA VAL A 1085 -47.94 52.07 36.16
C VAL A 1085 -47.03 51.31 37.14
N THR A 1086 -46.55 52.07 38.14
CA THR A 1086 -45.90 51.76 39.44
C THR A 1086 -44.78 50.74 39.53
#